data_AF-A0AAE3PHT1-F1
#
_entry.id   AF-A0AAE3PHT1-F1
#
_cell.length_a   1.000
_cell.length_b   1.000
_cell.length_c   1.000
_cell.angle_alpha   90.00
_cell.angle_beta   90.00
_cell.angle_gamma   90.00
#
_symmetry.space_group_name_H-M   'P 1'
#
loop_
_entity.id
_entity.type
_entity.pdbx_description
1 polymer ?
#
loop_
_entity_poly.entity_id
_entity_poly.type
_entity_poly.pdbx_seq_one_letter_code
_entity_poly.pdbx_strand_id
1 'polypeptide(L)'
;MRSKLRALYLTGLLVLATMTGSVGMVGVAAAGNTGCSTISPPVEIDSAGCYELGSNSTGLATAAITVTASDVIVKGNGQTVGGLGDGPGVVLGDSLAPSNVENVTVENLTVSEFGDGISIGDANGSTVRNVSITGYSYGTGIDFAGTAGDPVGNNSVEDTTVSGFTNGVAFTYANETLLEDVSITGASLYGVDLGPNSTGNTLANVTVTNAGASGEGAGVRDASRWGNTIEDSDFVSNVHDGLVFRSASGTTGSGTSVTRVKVSNNTGEGILFREYSGAVLDDAITTDNADNGIELTSTGAVTDLRIRNHTFGSNGGPDYRTAGTSHANNSVENASFGDATLSFDAQAAQVDVVASASTPPGGRSYATSSLDLQSTGTGYYVNATFGYTDDDVSSLDESTLGLWTDSSTDGWYELTPDSSDAAANTVSKNLTVVGPMALLANESSGGGGGSTASTGQPNVEIAPDALSFGETRIGDSRTETVTVSNSGNASLAVSGIGVSGETPYSVGSTSFALQPGESTTVSVSFAPTATGWANATLDVESDDPDAGTVSVPLSGRGQNLSLSVTSSDLAFGTVTEHTRAERNLTIENTGNASVSVSNLSVSGSDAFGVQQGSFTVRPGATRNRTVYFEPTTATSASATLGVTATYDDDPVATVALSGTGRPASVEANRSNVTFGSQQVGTSTTATVSLATPDGGTVDLSGVELVGANASAFAVVSGDGETTLSGSDAHEVTVAFEPRSAGEKTERLRVLNDSGGSALEIDLAGTAVAPNVVVSPSSLSFANATVDQTTTRTLVVANAGDANLTVDSVALTDASGTYGVGGPSSFALAPGTNRTLSVTYTPHSTNATAALLTIRSDDPDRERATVWLSSTGANATTELNRTNETTRLNATVRNATAGEEVSIPIPQNETTGDDVQVDSVSVTPATGGDFSLNVTTSTKPLDSTPSFNLSDGTQGLGYLSIDHSIDNANITSASFTYRVNKSRLDALGSDPDDVALYRNVNGSWTAMPTTLVGETNGSYVFETTAPGLSEWTAAAKRPRIAVTDAFANVTAANVDDEVSIRVRITNTGGADGVYETRLLLDGVVVENKRVRVVPNATRQVFFERSFAQPGDYDVQVNEVFVAVVSITQANRSVAVSQETATEVTPQTTARTTTSESGPLSPVLAVLALVLAGLLVAGRRQR
;
A
#
# COMPACT_ATOMS: atom_id res chain seq x y z
N MET A 1 -29.76 -34.97 38.05
CA MET A 1 -31.07 -35.62 38.37
C MET A 1 -31.60 -36.33 37.11
N ARG A 2 -32.67 -37.14 37.25
CA ARG A 2 -33.30 -38.04 36.25
C ARG A 2 -33.27 -37.51 34.80
N SER A 3 -32.70 -38.15 33.77
CA SER A 3 -32.90 -39.51 33.18
C SER A 3 -34.20 -39.62 32.35
N LYS A 4 -34.21 -39.98 31.06
CA LYS A 4 -34.07 -41.32 30.43
C LYS A 4 -34.28 -41.21 28.89
N LEU A 5 -34.03 -42.17 27.97
CA LEU A 5 -33.17 -43.38 27.85
C LEU A 5 -33.51 -44.12 26.49
N ARG A 6 -32.51 -44.61 25.71
CA ARG A 6 -32.60 -45.66 24.63
C ARG A 6 -33.44 -45.36 23.36
N ALA A 7 -33.30 -46.08 22.22
CA ALA A 7 -32.20 -46.80 21.53
C ALA A 7 -32.74 -47.51 20.26
N LEU A 8 -31.99 -47.60 19.13
CA LEU A 8 -31.73 -48.84 18.32
C LEU A 8 -30.98 -48.62 16.98
N TYR A 9 -29.90 -49.41 16.79
CA TYR A 9 -29.35 -50.08 15.59
C TYR A 9 -29.68 -49.66 14.12
N LEU A 10 -28.58 -49.42 13.36
CA LEU A 10 -28.14 -50.10 12.10
C LEU A 10 -29.19 -50.35 10.98
N THR A 11 -29.08 -49.85 9.75
CA THR A 11 -28.05 -50.04 8.68
C THR A 11 -28.31 -49.02 7.53
N GLY A 12 -27.43 -48.66 6.58
CA GLY A 12 -26.01 -48.95 6.33
C GLY A 12 -25.49 -48.28 5.01
N LEU A 13 -24.16 -48.39 4.77
CA LEU A 13 -23.35 -47.97 3.59
C LEU A 13 -23.01 -46.47 3.34
N LEU A 14 -21.72 -46.14 3.58
CA LEU A 14 -20.67 -45.68 2.62
C LEU A 14 -21.04 -44.64 1.51
N VAL A 15 -20.26 -43.59 1.20
CA VAL A 15 -18.78 -43.38 1.28
C VAL A 15 -18.41 -41.91 1.62
N LEU A 16 -17.31 -41.75 2.36
CA LEU A 16 -16.44 -40.57 2.62
C LEU A 16 -16.61 -39.26 1.81
N ALA A 17 -16.63 -38.15 2.56
CA ALA A 17 -15.72 -37.01 2.38
C ALA A 17 -15.32 -36.47 3.77
N THR A 18 -14.05 -36.08 3.97
CA THR A 18 -13.49 -35.74 5.29
C THR A 18 -13.45 -34.23 5.53
N MET A 19 -14.12 -33.76 6.59
CA MET A 19 -13.83 -32.45 7.19
C MET A 19 -12.91 -32.61 8.41
N THR A 20 -11.87 -31.80 8.46
CA THR A 20 -11.05 -31.55 9.66
C THR A 20 -11.10 -30.05 9.94
N GLY A 21 -11.85 -29.64 10.96
CA GLY A 21 -11.85 -28.26 11.40
C GLY A 21 -10.53 -27.89 12.10
N SER A 22 -10.14 -26.62 12.00
CA SER A 22 -9.12 -25.98 12.83
C SER A 22 -9.76 -25.04 13.84
N VAL A 23 -9.01 -24.74 14.90
CA VAL A 23 -9.52 -24.10 16.13
C VAL A 23 -9.34 -22.59 16.03
N GLY A 24 -10.36 -21.83 16.46
CA GLY A 24 -10.29 -20.36 16.46
C GLY A 24 -9.16 -19.80 17.33
N MET A 25 -8.55 -18.72 16.87
CA MET A 25 -7.71 -17.84 17.68
C MET A 25 -8.39 -16.48 17.88
N VAL A 26 -8.00 -15.82 18.96
CA VAL A 26 -8.56 -14.56 19.44
C VAL A 26 -8.12 -13.41 18.55
N GLY A 27 -9.02 -12.46 18.30
CA GLY A 27 -8.79 -11.36 17.37
C GLY A 27 -7.66 -10.41 17.75
N VAL A 28 -7.02 -9.89 16.71
CA VAL A 28 -6.16 -8.71 16.73
C VAL A 28 -6.71 -7.78 15.65
N ALA A 29 -6.97 -6.52 15.98
CA ALA A 29 -7.45 -5.55 14.99
C ALA A 29 -6.34 -5.26 13.97
N ALA A 30 -6.62 -5.47 12.69
CA ALA A 30 -5.71 -5.14 11.61
C ALA A 30 -5.98 -3.70 11.14
N ALA A 31 -4.95 -2.86 11.14
CA ALA A 31 -5.01 -1.51 10.62
C ALA A 31 -4.11 -1.39 9.38
N GLY A 32 -4.59 -0.66 8.37
CA GLY A 32 -3.73 0.07 7.42
C GLY A 32 -2.85 -0.74 6.48
N ASN A 33 -3.44 -1.51 5.56
CA ASN A 33 -2.73 -1.88 4.33
C ASN A 33 -2.87 -0.72 3.32
N THR A 34 -1.81 0.05 3.08
CA THR A 34 -1.81 1.21 2.16
C THR A 34 -1.42 0.86 0.72
N GLY A 35 -1.27 -0.43 0.41
CA GLY A 35 -1.38 -0.96 -0.95
C GLY A 35 -2.69 -1.72 -1.12
N CYS A 36 -3.39 -1.54 -2.24
CA CYS A 36 -4.56 -2.37 -2.55
C CYS A 36 -4.09 -3.74 -3.06
N SER A 37 -4.64 -4.82 -2.50
CA SER A 37 -4.29 -6.18 -2.89
C SER A 37 -4.79 -6.48 -4.30
N THR A 38 -3.89 -6.76 -5.24
CA THR A 38 -4.31 -7.09 -6.62
C THR A 38 -5.11 -8.40 -6.64
N ILE A 39 -6.33 -8.35 -7.20
CA ILE A 39 -7.27 -9.47 -7.32
C ILE A 39 -7.50 -9.85 -8.79
N SER A 40 -7.99 -11.08 -9.00
CA SER A 40 -8.33 -11.63 -10.31
C SER A 40 -9.67 -12.37 -10.25
N PRO A 41 -10.74 -11.81 -10.83
CA PRO A 41 -12.07 -12.44 -10.88
C PRO A 41 -12.07 -13.84 -11.55
N PRO A 42 -12.93 -14.79 -11.10
CA PRO A 42 -13.91 -14.63 -10.02
C PRO A 42 -13.24 -14.73 -8.64
N VAL A 43 -13.63 -13.84 -7.71
CA VAL A 43 -13.01 -13.74 -6.38
C VAL A 43 -14.07 -13.51 -5.29
N GLU A 44 -13.83 -14.10 -4.12
CA GLU A 44 -14.54 -13.83 -2.87
C GLU A 44 -13.61 -13.05 -1.92
N ILE A 45 -14.12 -11.98 -1.31
CA ILE A 45 -13.40 -11.09 -0.39
C ILE A 45 -14.02 -11.26 1.00
N ASP A 46 -13.34 -12.02 1.84
CA ASP A 46 -13.75 -12.46 3.19
C ASP A 46 -13.04 -11.72 4.33
N SER A 47 -12.29 -10.66 4.00
CA SER A 47 -11.47 -9.88 4.92
C SER A 47 -11.52 -8.38 4.60
N ALA A 48 -11.35 -7.55 5.63
CA ALA A 48 -11.31 -6.09 5.50
C ALA A 48 -10.02 -5.62 4.80
N GLY A 49 -10.09 -4.56 4.00
CA GLY A 49 -8.94 -3.98 3.32
C GLY A 49 -9.24 -3.38 1.93
N CYS A 50 -8.19 -2.89 1.26
CA CYS A 50 -8.29 -2.46 -0.13
C CYS A 50 -7.87 -3.58 -1.10
N TYR A 51 -8.58 -3.71 -2.21
CA TYR A 51 -8.37 -4.68 -3.28
C TYR A 51 -8.49 -3.98 -4.63
N GLU A 52 -7.70 -4.38 -5.63
CA GLU A 52 -7.73 -3.75 -6.96
C GLU A 52 -7.66 -4.74 -8.13
N LEU A 53 -8.34 -4.44 -9.23
CA LEU A 53 -8.29 -5.29 -10.43
C LEU A 53 -7.00 -5.01 -11.22
N GLY A 54 -6.18 -6.04 -11.39
CA GLY A 54 -4.95 -5.96 -12.19
C GLY A 54 -5.16 -6.03 -13.70
N SER A 55 -6.31 -6.51 -14.16
CA SER A 55 -6.66 -6.64 -15.58
C SER A 55 -8.16 -6.89 -15.79
N ASN A 56 -8.65 -6.63 -17.00
CA ASN A 56 -9.96 -7.10 -17.48
C ASN A 56 -10.14 -8.62 -17.32
N SER A 57 -11.33 -9.06 -16.90
CA SER A 57 -11.74 -10.47 -16.84
C SER A 57 -13.09 -10.66 -17.53
N THR A 58 -13.16 -11.48 -18.59
CA THR A 58 -14.37 -11.67 -19.41
C THR A 58 -14.73 -13.14 -19.56
N GLY A 59 -16.01 -13.45 -19.78
CA GLY A 59 -16.49 -14.82 -19.93
C GLY A 59 -16.65 -15.56 -18.60
N LEU A 60 -17.03 -14.84 -17.54
CA LEU A 60 -17.23 -15.36 -16.20
C LEU A 60 -18.59 -16.06 -16.07
N ALA A 61 -18.61 -17.30 -15.57
CA ALA A 61 -19.82 -18.12 -15.40
C ALA A 61 -20.46 -18.02 -14.00
N THR A 62 -19.94 -17.12 -13.17
CA THR A 62 -20.36 -16.83 -11.78
C THR A 62 -20.10 -15.34 -11.53
N ALA A 63 -20.55 -14.81 -10.39
CA ALA A 63 -20.17 -13.47 -9.93
C ALA A 63 -18.65 -13.26 -10.03
N ALA A 64 -18.26 -12.07 -10.52
CA ALA A 64 -16.88 -11.67 -10.67
C ALA A 64 -16.25 -11.33 -9.32
N ILE A 65 -17.01 -10.65 -8.46
CA ILE A 65 -16.57 -10.18 -7.15
C ILE A 65 -17.72 -10.41 -6.16
N THR A 66 -17.46 -11.18 -5.11
CA THR A 66 -18.37 -11.36 -3.97
C THR A 66 -17.68 -10.80 -2.73
N VAL A 67 -18.32 -9.91 -1.99
CA VAL A 67 -17.77 -9.31 -0.76
C VAL A 67 -18.58 -9.78 0.43
N THR A 68 -17.95 -10.52 1.34
CA THR A 68 -18.58 -11.09 2.55
C THR A 68 -17.99 -10.51 3.85
N ALA A 69 -17.13 -9.50 3.75
CA ALA A 69 -16.55 -8.76 4.87
C ALA A 69 -16.86 -7.26 4.85
N SER A 70 -16.82 -6.65 6.03
CA SER A 70 -16.97 -5.21 6.22
C SER A 70 -15.64 -4.46 6.03
N ASP A 71 -15.71 -3.13 5.87
CA ASP A 71 -14.56 -2.23 5.70
C ASP A 71 -13.68 -2.63 4.48
N VAL A 72 -14.33 -2.84 3.33
CA VAL A 72 -13.70 -3.29 2.07
C VAL A 72 -13.75 -2.19 1.02
N ILE A 73 -12.63 -1.95 0.32
CA ILE A 73 -12.57 -1.08 -0.86
C ILE A 73 -12.16 -1.92 -2.07
N VAL A 74 -13.02 -1.98 -3.08
CA VAL A 74 -12.77 -2.64 -4.37
C VAL A 74 -12.54 -1.58 -5.45
N LYS A 75 -11.31 -1.51 -5.96
CA LYS A 75 -10.92 -0.60 -7.04
C LYS A 75 -10.90 -1.33 -8.37
N GLY A 76 -11.79 -0.95 -9.27
CA GLY A 76 -11.81 -1.46 -10.64
C GLY A 76 -10.65 -0.97 -11.50
N ASN A 77 -9.97 0.13 -11.16
CA ASN A 77 -8.87 0.73 -11.93
C ASN A 77 -9.19 0.89 -13.44
N GLY A 78 -10.46 1.21 -13.76
CA GLY A 78 -10.98 1.32 -15.13
C GLY A 78 -11.11 -0.01 -15.89
N GLN A 79 -10.87 -1.15 -15.23
CA GLN A 79 -10.99 -2.49 -15.82
C GLN A 79 -12.45 -2.93 -15.96
N THR A 80 -12.66 -3.96 -16.78
CA THR A 80 -13.95 -4.58 -17.07
C THR A 80 -14.06 -5.98 -16.46
N VAL A 81 -15.20 -6.26 -15.82
CA VAL A 81 -15.66 -7.63 -15.51
C VAL A 81 -16.83 -8.00 -16.42
N GLY A 82 -16.68 -9.09 -17.19
CA GLY A 82 -17.61 -9.56 -18.20
C GLY A 82 -18.14 -10.98 -17.91
N GLY A 83 -19.46 -11.14 -17.83
CA GLY A 83 -20.12 -12.43 -17.59
C GLY A 83 -20.32 -13.32 -18.82
N LEU A 84 -21.11 -14.38 -18.65
CA LEU A 84 -21.69 -15.21 -19.72
C LEU A 84 -23.23 -15.25 -19.66
N GLY A 85 -23.84 -14.29 -18.97
CA GLY A 85 -25.23 -14.32 -18.51
C GLY A 85 -25.42 -15.03 -17.16
N ASP A 86 -26.69 -15.04 -16.71
CA ASP A 86 -27.24 -15.60 -15.46
C ASP A 86 -26.49 -15.25 -14.15
N GLY A 87 -27.11 -14.36 -13.35
CA GLY A 87 -26.65 -13.97 -12.02
C GLY A 87 -25.93 -12.62 -11.97
N PRO A 88 -25.62 -12.11 -10.76
CA PRO A 88 -25.00 -10.81 -10.53
C PRO A 88 -23.51 -10.78 -10.88
N GLY A 89 -23.04 -9.66 -11.44
CA GLY A 89 -21.62 -9.42 -11.70
C GLY A 89 -20.80 -9.10 -10.44
N VAL A 90 -21.33 -8.25 -9.58
CA VAL A 90 -20.77 -7.95 -8.24
C VAL A 90 -21.84 -8.21 -7.19
N VAL A 91 -21.46 -8.81 -6.06
CA VAL A 91 -22.35 -9.08 -4.92
C VAL A 91 -21.75 -8.49 -3.65
N LEU A 92 -22.52 -7.64 -2.98
CA LEU A 92 -22.21 -7.09 -1.66
C LEU A 92 -23.09 -7.80 -0.62
N GLY A 93 -22.47 -8.65 0.19
CA GLY A 93 -23.14 -9.54 1.13
C GLY A 93 -23.73 -10.81 0.49
N ASP A 94 -24.51 -11.58 1.26
CA ASP A 94 -25.32 -12.73 0.81
C ASP A 94 -26.72 -12.67 1.43
N SER A 95 -27.73 -12.28 0.64
CA SER A 95 -29.13 -12.23 1.06
C SER A 95 -29.74 -13.60 1.43
N LEU A 96 -29.08 -14.71 1.07
CA LEU A 96 -29.46 -16.07 1.47
C LEU A 96 -28.78 -16.53 2.77
N ALA A 97 -27.72 -15.85 3.20
CA ALA A 97 -26.97 -16.15 4.42
C ALA A 97 -26.48 -14.86 5.11
N PRO A 98 -27.37 -14.11 5.81
CA PRO A 98 -27.08 -12.80 6.38
C PRO A 98 -25.76 -12.73 7.15
N SER A 99 -24.88 -11.88 6.62
CA SER A 99 -23.52 -11.61 7.02
C SER A 99 -23.36 -10.26 7.74
N ASN A 100 -24.31 -9.32 7.54
CA ASN A 100 -24.30 -7.95 8.06
C ASN A 100 -23.02 -7.20 7.63
N VAL A 101 -22.86 -7.03 6.32
CA VAL A 101 -21.70 -6.33 5.76
C VAL A 101 -21.87 -4.81 5.90
N GLU A 102 -20.85 -4.11 6.38
CA GLU A 102 -20.84 -2.66 6.52
C GLU A 102 -19.66 -2.03 5.76
N ASN A 103 -19.83 -0.79 5.28
CA ASN A 103 -18.76 0.06 4.73
C ASN A 103 -18.01 -0.55 3.53
N VAL A 104 -18.72 -1.08 2.53
CA VAL A 104 -18.08 -1.55 1.28
C VAL A 104 -18.09 -0.47 0.21
N THR A 105 -16.93 -0.13 -0.34
CA THR A 105 -16.81 0.74 -1.52
C THR A 105 -16.50 -0.10 -2.76
N VAL A 106 -17.22 0.12 -3.86
CA VAL A 106 -16.85 -0.33 -5.21
C VAL A 106 -16.64 0.90 -6.09
N GLU A 107 -15.42 1.12 -6.58
CA GLU A 107 -15.08 2.32 -7.35
C GLU A 107 -14.38 2.03 -8.69
N ASN A 108 -14.60 2.88 -9.70
CA ASN A 108 -13.84 2.90 -10.96
C ASN A 108 -13.89 1.58 -11.76
N LEU A 109 -15.07 0.97 -11.92
CA LEU A 109 -15.25 -0.38 -12.51
C LEU A 109 -16.21 -0.37 -13.71
N THR A 110 -15.99 -1.25 -14.70
CA THR A 110 -17.01 -1.58 -15.71
C THR A 110 -17.55 -2.99 -15.46
N VAL A 111 -18.87 -3.16 -15.38
CA VAL A 111 -19.56 -4.44 -15.21
C VAL A 111 -20.44 -4.71 -16.44
N SER A 112 -20.20 -5.81 -17.13
CA SER A 112 -20.89 -6.12 -18.39
C SER A 112 -21.30 -7.58 -18.51
N GLU A 113 -22.30 -7.87 -19.34
CA GLU A 113 -22.64 -9.24 -19.78
C GLU A 113 -23.12 -10.20 -18.67
N PHE A 114 -23.55 -9.67 -17.52
CA PHE A 114 -24.19 -10.42 -16.43
C PHE A 114 -25.71 -10.36 -16.50
N GLY A 115 -26.39 -11.24 -15.75
CA GLY A 115 -27.84 -11.22 -15.60
C GLY A 115 -28.30 -10.02 -14.79
N ASP A 116 -27.66 -9.81 -13.64
CA ASP A 116 -27.78 -8.59 -12.82
C ASP A 116 -26.42 -7.89 -12.76
N GLY A 117 -26.37 -6.57 -12.65
CA GLY A 117 -25.10 -5.84 -12.61
C GLY A 117 -24.41 -5.94 -11.25
N ILE A 118 -24.98 -5.25 -10.26
CA ILE A 118 -24.54 -5.25 -8.86
C ILE A 118 -25.73 -5.61 -7.97
N SER A 119 -25.57 -6.60 -7.09
CA SER A 119 -26.57 -6.96 -6.08
C SER A 119 -26.06 -6.60 -4.68
N ILE A 120 -26.90 -5.94 -3.89
CA ILE A 120 -26.60 -5.44 -2.54
C ILE A 120 -27.65 -6.07 -1.61
N GLY A 121 -27.30 -7.21 -1.00
CA GLY A 121 -28.27 -8.11 -0.36
C GLY A 121 -28.52 -7.83 1.12
N ASP A 122 -27.44 -7.69 1.89
CA ASP A 122 -27.42 -7.41 3.35
C ASP A 122 -26.24 -6.49 3.71
N ALA A 123 -25.82 -5.66 2.74
CA ALA A 123 -24.78 -4.66 2.92
C ALA A 123 -25.38 -3.27 3.22
N ASN A 124 -24.78 -2.60 4.21
CA ASN A 124 -25.16 -1.27 4.71
C ASN A 124 -23.97 -0.30 4.63
N GLY A 125 -24.22 1.01 4.62
CA GLY A 125 -23.16 2.02 4.61
C GLY A 125 -22.22 1.93 3.38
N SER A 126 -22.67 1.30 2.29
CA SER A 126 -21.84 0.89 1.17
C SER A 126 -22.04 1.79 -0.05
N THR A 127 -20.95 2.09 -0.76
CA THR A 127 -20.90 3.06 -1.87
C THR A 127 -20.47 2.39 -3.17
N VAL A 128 -21.25 2.56 -4.23
CA VAL A 128 -20.86 2.25 -5.61
C VAL A 128 -20.58 3.58 -6.33
N ARG A 129 -19.36 3.86 -6.79
CA ARG A 129 -19.05 5.16 -7.43
C ARG A 129 -18.14 5.13 -8.65
N ASN A 130 -18.46 5.94 -9.66
CA ASN A 130 -17.79 5.92 -10.96
C ASN A 130 -17.78 4.51 -11.58
N VAL A 131 -18.96 3.91 -11.72
CA VAL A 131 -19.15 2.56 -12.27
C VAL A 131 -20.02 2.60 -13.53
N SER A 132 -19.65 1.82 -14.54
CA SER A 132 -20.42 1.65 -15.78
C SER A 132 -21.00 0.23 -15.86
N ILE A 133 -22.31 0.10 -15.97
CA ILE A 133 -23.03 -1.18 -15.92
C ILE A 133 -23.85 -1.39 -17.21
N THR A 134 -23.61 -2.50 -17.93
CA THR A 134 -24.24 -2.77 -19.24
C THR A 134 -24.76 -4.22 -19.35
N GLY A 135 -26.07 -4.39 -19.52
CA GLY A 135 -26.75 -5.70 -19.56
C GLY A 135 -27.36 -6.08 -20.92
N TYR A 136 -28.13 -7.17 -20.92
CA TYR A 136 -28.78 -7.76 -22.11
C TYR A 136 -30.33 -7.59 -22.14
N SER A 137 -30.84 -6.51 -21.55
CA SER A 137 -32.28 -6.18 -21.38
C SER A 137 -33.08 -7.13 -20.47
N TYR A 138 -32.36 -7.95 -19.69
CA TYR A 138 -32.88 -8.85 -18.66
C TYR A 138 -32.29 -8.46 -17.28
N GLY A 139 -32.92 -8.90 -16.18
CA GLY A 139 -32.44 -8.68 -14.81
C GLY A 139 -32.41 -7.21 -14.36
N THR A 140 -31.62 -6.93 -13.33
CA THR A 140 -31.54 -5.60 -12.71
C THR A 140 -30.10 -5.06 -12.74
N GLY A 141 -29.91 -3.80 -13.13
CA GLY A 141 -28.58 -3.17 -13.18
C GLY A 141 -27.94 -2.99 -11.80
N ILE A 142 -28.67 -2.39 -10.85
CA ILE A 142 -28.32 -2.35 -9.43
C ILE A 142 -29.53 -2.78 -8.60
N ASP A 143 -29.41 -3.86 -7.84
CA ASP A 143 -30.50 -4.44 -7.04
C ASP A 143 -30.20 -4.32 -5.54
N PHE A 144 -30.95 -3.46 -4.85
CA PHE A 144 -30.95 -3.41 -3.39
C PHE A 144 -31.94 -4.46 -2.87
N ALA A 145 -31.43 -5.64 -2.53
CA ALA A 145 -32.17 -6.88 -2.35
C ALA A 145 -32.39 -7.25 -0.86
N GLY A 146 -32.76 -6.26 -0.04
CA GLY A 146 -33.05 -6.45 1.39
C GLY A 146 -34.31 -7.27 1.66
N THR A 147 -34.53 -7.63 2.92
CA THR A 147 -35.63 -8.51 3.34
C THR A 147 -36.45 -7.99 4.53
N ALA A 148 -37.61 -8.61 4.78
CA ALA A 148 -38.57 -8.18 5.80
C ALA A 148 -38.11 -8.27 7.28
N GLY A 149 -36.90 -8.78 7.53
CA GLY A 149 -36.25 -8.75 8.85
C GLY A 149 -34.85 -8.16 8.83
N ASP A 150 -34.37 -7.76 7.65
CA ASP A 150 -32.98 -7.36 7.38
C ASP A 150 -32.98 -6.40 6.17
N PRO A 151 -33.37 -5.13 6.36
CA PRO A 151 -33.38 -4.14 5.29
C PRO A 151 -31.95 -3.63 5.02
N VAL A 152 -31.63 -3.38 3.76
CA VAL A 152 -30.37 -2.71 3.38
C VAL A 152 -30.53 -1.20 3.45
N GLY A 153 -29.52 -0.47 3.90
CA GLY A 153 -29.63 0.98 3.96
C GLY A 153 -28.36 1.77 4.24
N ASN A 154 -28.52 3.10 4.20
CA ASN A 154 -27.41 4.07 4.21
C ASN A 154 -26.38 3.82 3.09
N ASN A 155 -26.82 3.25 1.97
CA ASN A 155 -25.97 2.97 0.81
C ASN A 155 -25.97 4.16 -0.16
N SER A 156 -24.93 4.33 -0.97
CA SER A 156 -24.89 5.34 -2.03
C SER A 156 -24.49 4.76 -3.39
N VAL A 157 -25.03 5.35 -4.46
CA VAL A 157 -24.59 5.13 -5.84
C VAL A 157 -24.31 6.49 -6.44
N GLU A 158 -23.07 6.73 -6.85
CA GLU A 158 -22.56 8.04 -7.28
C GLU A 158 -21.90 7.95 -8.67
N ASP A 159 -22.01 8.99 -9.50
CA ASP A 159 -21.30 9.12 -10.80
C ASP A 159 -21.44 7.85 -11.70
N THR A 160 -22.59 7.18 -11.72
CA THR A 160 -22.74 5.82 -12.26
C THR A 160 -23.68 5.75 -13.47
N THR A 161 -23.32 4.94 -14.48
CA THR A 161 -24.15 4.72 -15.68
C THR A 161 -24.69 3.29 -15.73
N VAL A 162 -25.98 3.14 -16.04
CA VAL A 162 -26.65 1.84 -16.12
C VAL A 162 -27.43 1.74 -17.44
N SER A 163 -27.26 0.64 -18.18
CA SER A 163 -27.96 0.46 -19.45
C SER A 163 -28.33 -0.99 -19.76
N GLY A 164 -29.47 -1.18 -20.43
CA GLY A 164 -29.87 -2.47 -20.98
C GLY A 164 -30.21 -3.52 -19.92
N PHE A 165 -31.12 -3.22 -19.00
CA PHE A 165 -31.66 -4.18 -18.01
C PHE A 165 -33.19 -4.21 -18.06
N THR A 166 -33.83 -5.11 -17.32
CA THR A 166 -35.29 -5.02 -17.08
C THR A 166 -35.60 -3.85 -16.15
N ASN A 167 -34.90 -3.78 -15.01
CA ASN A 167 -34.89 -2.59 -14.16
C ASN A 167 -33.48 -1.98 -14.17
N GLY A 168 -33.36 -0.65 -14.30
CA GLY A 168 -32.06 0.01 -14.16
C GLY A 168 -31.54 -0.11 -12.73
N VAL A 169 -32.31 0.43 -11.77
CA VAL A 169 -32.07 0.27 -10.33
C VAL A 169 -33.36 -0.18 -9.66
N ALA A 170 -33.30 -1.16 -8.75
CA ALA A 170 -34.45 -1.64 -7.98
C ALA A 170 -34.20 -1.61 -6.47
N PHE A 171 -35.26 -1.30 -5.70
CA PHE A 171 -35.22 -1.13 -4.24
C PHE A 171 -36.23 -2.06 -3.56
N THR A 172 -35.75 -3.06 -2.83
CA THR A 172 -36.58 -4.01 -2.07
C THR A 172 -36.15 -4.00 -0.60
N TYR A 173 -37.02 -3.52 0.30
CA TYR A 173 -36.67 -3.24 1.71
C TYR A 173 -35.38 -2.39 1.84
N ALA A 174 -35.24 -1.37 0.99
CA ALA A 174 -34.07 -0.51 0.93
C ALA A 174 -34.38 0.86 1.55
N ASN A 175 -33.56 1.31 2.50
CA ASN A 175 -33.84 2.49 3.32
C ASN A 175 -32.67 3.47 3.34
N GLU A 176 -32.96 4.78 3.36
CA GLU A 176 -31.90 5.82 3.51
C GLU A 176 -30.80 5.72 2.43
N THR A 177 -31.10 5.14 1.26
CA THR A 177 -30.15 4.96 0.15
C THR A 177 -30.17 6.17 -0.79
N LEU A 178 -28.99 6.64 -1.19
CA LEU A 178 -28.80 7.76 -2.13
C LEU A 178 -28.44 7.24 -3.53
N LEU A 179 -29.13 7.74 -4.56
CA LEU A 179 -28.64 7.76 -5.94
C LEU A 179 -28.28 9.20 -6.29
N GLU A 180 -27.01 9.47 -6.58
CA GLU A 180 -26.52 10.80 -6.94
C GLU A 180 -25.77 10.77 -8.29
N ASP A 181 -26.04 11.71 -9.19
CA ASP A 181 -25.35 11.82 -10.49
C ASP A 181 -25.43 10.51 -11.33
N VAL A 182 -26.56 9.79 -11.25
CA VAL A 182 -26.78 8.48 -11.91
C VAL A 182 -27.54 8.62 -13.24
N SER A 183 -27.02 8.00 -14.32
CA SER A 183 -27.67 8.00 -15.64
C SER A 183 -28.13 6.60 -16.06
N ILE A 184 -29.43 6.43 -16.30
CA ILE A 184 -30.06 5.16 -16.65
C ILE A 184 -30.66 5.26 -18.06
N THR A 185 -30.39 4.28 -18.93
CA THR A 185 -30.93 4.28 -20.29
C THR A 185 -31.37 2.91 -20.81
N GLY A 186 -32.52 2.87 -21.50
CA GLY A 186 -33.00 1.67 -22.20
C GLY A 186 -33.43 0.52 -21.26
N ALA A 187 -33.93 0.82 -20.07
CA ALA A 187 -34.50 -0.19 -19.17
C ALA A 187 -35.84 -0.70 -19.73
N SER A 188 -36.02 -2.02 -19.88
CA SER A 188 -37.21 -2.56 -20.55
C SER A 188 -38.50 -2.47 -19.72
N LEU A 189 -38.42 -2.28 -18.40
CA LEU A 189 -39.57 -2.07 -17.52
C LEU A 189 -39.47 -0.75 -16.74
N TYR A 190 -38.59 -0.64 -15.73
CA TYR A 190 -38.45 0.60 -14.95
C TYR A 190 -37.01 1.11 -15.00
N GLY A 191 -36.80 2.41 -15.21
CA GLY A 191 -35.47 3.01 -15.02
C GLY A 191 -35.05 2.91 -13.56
N VAL A 192 -35.85 3.48 -12.65
CA VAL A 192 -35.75 3.22 -11.21
C VAL A 192 -37.07 2.65 -10.68
N ASP A 193 -36.98 1.55 -9.92
CA ASP A 193 -38.10 0.96 -9.18
C ASP A 193 -37.88 1.13 -7.66
N LEU A 194 -38.46 2.18 -7.09
CA LEU A 194 -38.57 2.38 -5.64
C LEU A 194 -39.64 1.41 -5.10
N GLY A 195 -39.26 0.15 -4.88
CA GLY A 195 -40.17 -0.94 -4.56
C GLY A 195 -40.74 -0.95 -3.13
N PRO A 196 -41.54 -1.98 -2.79
CA PRO A 196 -42.31 -2.03 -1.55
C PRO A 196 -41.47 -2.11 -0.29
N ASN A 197 -41.95 -1.43 0.76
CA ASN A 197 -41.34 -1.35 2.10
C ASN A 197 -39.96 -0.67 2.18
N SER A 198 -39.50 -0.08 1.08
CA SER A 198 -38.39 0.88 1.05
C SER A 198 -38.84 2.24 1.62
N THR A 199 -37.95 3.03 2.23
CA THR A 199 -38.28 4.38 2.78
C THR A 199 -37.08 5.32 2.88
N GLY A 200 -37.30 6.62 2.72
CA GLY A 200 -36.28 7.65 2.96
C GLY A 200 -35.13 7.63 1.95
N ASN A 201 -35.29 6.95 0.81
CA ASN A 201 -34.29 6.94 -0.24
C ASN A 201 -34.29 8.30 -0.96
N THR A 202 -33.16 8.69 -1.53
CA THR A 202 -33.01 9.95 -2.26
C THR A 202 -32.52 9.69 -3.67
N LEU A 203 -33.22 10.19 -4.67
CA LEU A 203 -32.77 10.32 -6.05
C LEU A 203 -32.41 11.79 -6.25
N ALA A 204 -31.13 12.08 -6.51
CA ALA A 204 -30.61 13.42 -6.75
C ALA A 204 -29.80 13.45 -8.06
N ASN A 205 -30.13 14.32 -9.00
CA ASN A 205 -29.47 14.35 -10.33
C ASN A 205 -29.49 13.00 -11.06
N VAL A 206 -30.59 12.25 -10.92
CA VAL A 206 -30.82 11.01 -11.65
C VAL A 206 -31.47 11.34 -13.00
N THR A 207 -30.87 10.84 -14.08
CA THR A 207 -31.43 10.97 -15.44
C THR A 207 -31.91 9.61 -15.91
N VAL A 208 -33.16 9.52 -16.41
CA VAL A 208 -33.72 8.30 -16.99
C VAL A 208 -34.25 8.55 -18.40
N THR A 209 -33.76 7.77 -19.35
CA THR A 209 -34.14 7.85 -20.77
C THR A 209 -34.50 6.50 -21.39
N ASN A 210 -35.41 6.50 -22.37
CA ASN A 210 -35.81 5.31 -23.14
C ASN A 210 -36.30 4.11 -22.28
N ALA A 211 -36.76 4.34 -21.05
CA ALA A 211 -37.27 3.28 -20.19
C ALA A 211 -38.72 2.89 -20.55
N GLY A 212 -39.10 1.65 -20.23
CA GLY A 212 -40.48 1.17 -20.33
C GLY A 212 -40.85 0.39 -21.60
N ALA A 213 -39.86 -0.10 -22.36
CA ALA A 213 -40.05 -0.74 -23.67
C ALA A 213 -40.96 -1.99 -23.70
N SER A 214 -41.33 -2.54 -22.55
CA SER A 214 -42.32 -3.62 -22.39
C SER A 214 -43.78 -3.18 -22.50
N GLY A 215 -44.08 -1.88 -22.42
CA GLY A 215 -45.45 -1.36 -22.50
C GLY A 215 -46.27 -1.40 -21.20
N GLU A 216 -45.65 -1.73 -20.05
CA GLU A 216 -46.22 -1.58 -18.69
C GLU A 216 -45.23 -0.88 -17.72
N GLY A 217 -44.26 -0.17 -18.31
CA GLY A 217 -43.09 0.40 -17.64
C GLY A 217 -43.18 1.90 -17.37
N ALA A 218 -42.09 2.48 -16.86
CA ALA A 218 -41.96 3.92 -16.62
C ALA A 218 -40.48 4.33 -16.49
N GLY A 219 -40.19 5.65 -16.58
CA GLY A 219 -38.90 6.21 -16.18
C GLY A 219 -38.58 5.89 -14.72
N VAL A 220 -39.41 6.38 -13.80
CA VAL A 220 -39.33 6.05 -12.38
C VAL A 220 -40.67 5.56 -11.86
N ARG A 221 -40.64 4.57 -10.96
CA ARG A 221 -41.81 4.04 -10.27
C ARG A 221 -41.60 4.12 -8.76
N ASP A 222 -42.39 4.95 -8.09
CA ASP A 222 -42.51 4.92 -6.63
C ASP A 222 -43.65 3.98 -6.22
N ALA A 223 -43.25 2.81 -5.72
CA ALA A 223 -44.10 1.78 -5.13
C ALA A 223 -43.85 1.58 -3.63
N SER A 224 -43.15 2.54 -3.01
CA SER A 224 -42.78 2.53 -1.61
C SER A 224 -43.98 2.81 -0.70
N ARG A 225 -43.80 2.55 0.59
CA ARG A 225 -44.84 2.74 1.61
C ARG A 225 -44.73 4.08 2.34
N TRP A 226 -43.53 4.64 2.38
CA TRP A 226 -43.17 5.83 3.15
C TRP A 226 -42.19 6.67 2.32
N GLY A 227 -42.26 7.98 2.50
CA GLY A 227 -41.71 8.95 1.57
C GLY A 227 -40.22 8.79 1.24
N ASN A 228 -39.91 9.00 -0.02
CA ASN A 228 -38.57 9.20 -0.56
C ASN A 228 -38.39 10.67 -0.96
N THR A 229 -37.20 11.04 -1.37
CA THR A 229 -36.91 12.32 -2.02
C THR A 229 -36.55 12.02 -3.48
N ILE A 230 -37.17 12.72 -4.42
CA ILE A 230 -36.77 12.75 -5.82
C ILE A 230 -36.50 14.22 -6.14
N GLU A 231 -35.26 14.66 -5.92
CA GLU A 231 -34.89 16.01 -6.27
C GLU A 231 -34.05 16.05 -7.54
N ASP A 232 -34.13 17.20 -8.22
CA ASP A 232 -33.16 17.58 -9.22
C ASP A 232 -32.96 16.50 -10.29
N SER A 233 -34.02 15.94 -10.89
CA SER A 233 -33.93 14.75 -11.75
C SER A 233 -34.68 14.90 -13.07
N ASP A 234 -34.25 14.16 -14.09
CA ASP A 234 -34.71 14.31 -15.47
C ASP A 234 -35.23 12.98 -16.03
N PHE A 235 -36.55 12.84 -16.17
CA PHE A 235 -37.22 11.64 -16.68
C PHE A 235 -37.79 11.92 -18.07
N VAL A 236 -36.95 11.73 -19.09
CA VAL A 236 -37.19 12.28 -20.43
C VAL A 236 -37.08 11.23 -21.53
N SER A 237 -37.93 11.33 -22.55
CA SER A 237 -37.93 10.39 -23.68
C SER A 237 -38.06 8.92 -23.27
N ASN A 238 -38.88 8.62 -22.27
CA ASN A 238 -39.25 7.25 -21.92
C ASN A 238 -40.39 6.77 -22.83
N VAL A 239 -40.43 5.48 -23.11
CA VAL A 239 -41.38 4.86 -24.06
C VAL A 239 -42.66 4.35 -23.38
N HIS A 240 -42.98 4.95 -22.24
CA HIS A 240 -44.25 4.92 -21.53
C HIS A 240 -44.29 6.14 -20.59
N ASP A 241 -44.64 5.98 -19.32
CA ASP A 241 -44.79 7.11 -18.39
C ASP A 241 -43.44 7.63 -17.87
N GLY A 242 -43.39 8.91 -17.52
CA GLY A 242 -42.21 9.52 -16.90
C GLY A 242 -42.00 9.07 -15.45
N LEU A 243 -42.97 9.37 -14.57
CA LEU A 243 -42.93 9.08 -13.13
C LEU A 243 -44.26 8.49 -12.66
N VAL A 244 -44.26 7.32 -12.01
CA VAL A 244 -45.48 6.62 -11.57
C VAL A 244 -45.48 6.37 -10.06
N PHE A 245 -46.45 6.94 -9.36
CA PHE A 245 -46.75 6.67 -7.96
C PHE A 245 -47.85 5.61 -7.82
N ARG A 246 -47.54 4.44 -7.23
CA ARG A 246 -48.52 3.34 -7.07
C ARG A 246 -48.41 2.54 -5.77
N SER A 247 -49.52 2.15 -5.17
CA SER A 247 -49.55 1.13 -4.10
C SER A 247 -49.10 -0.24 -4.62
N ALA A 248 -48.20 -0.90 -3.90
CA ALA A 248 -47.76 -2.27 -4.17
C ALA A 248 -48.51 -3.36 -3.38
N SER A 249 -49.40 -3.00 -2.45
CA SER A 249 -49.88 -3.93 -1.40
C SER A 249 -51.31 -3.74 -0.91
N GLY A 250 -52.11 -2.87 -1.54
CA GLY A 250 -53.43 -2.48 -1.01
C GLY A 250 -53.33 -1.65 0.27
N THR A 251 -52.18 -1.03 0.50
CA THR A 251 -51.98 0.03 1.49
C THR A 251 -51.45 1.26 0.76
N THR A 252 -52.00 2.43 1.05
CA THR A 252 -51.62 3.67 0.36
C THR A 252 -50.15 4.00 0.63
N GLY A 253 -49.35 4.13 -0.42
CA GLY A 253 -48.01 4.71 -0.33
C GLY A 253 -48.12 6.16 0.15
N SER A 254 -47.11 6.69 0.85
CA SER A 254 -47.23 8.04 1.39
C SER A 254 -45.95 8.83 1.57
N GLY A 255 -45.96 10.09 1.11
CA GLY A 255 -45.06 11.14 1.60
C GLY A 255 -43.83 11.46 0.75
N THR A 256 -43.69 10.94 -0.48
CA THR A 256 -42.55 11.29 -1.33
C THR A 256 -42.58 12.77 -1.75
N SER A 257 -41.42 13.43 -1.62
CA SER A 257 -41.19 14.79 -2.11
C SER A 257 -40.49 14.74 -3.46
N VAL A 258 -40.98 15.52 -4.41
CA VAL A 258 -40.42 15.69 -5.75
C VAL A 258 -40.10 17.16 -5.94
N THR A 259 -38.86 17.50 -6.27
CA THR A 259 -38.44 18.92 -6.32
C THR A 259 -37.46 19.20 -7.46
N ARG A 260 -37.67 20.25 -8.28
CA ARG A 260 -36.79 20.56 -9.44
C ARG A 260 -36.65 19.40 -10.44
N VAL A 261 -37.73 18.66 -10.68
CA VAL A 261 -37.76 17.47 -11.55
C VAL A 261 -38.40 17.78 -12.89
N LYS A 262 -37.73 17.42 -13.99
CA LYS A 262 -38.23 17.57 -15.36
C LYS A 262 -38.73 16.25 -15.91
N VAL A 263 -39.95 16.23 -16.42
CA VAL A 263 -40.61 15.04 -16.98
C VAL A 263 -41.19 15.38 -18.35
N SER A 264 -40.49 14.99 -19.43
CA SER A 264 -40.82 15.48 -20.77
C SER A 264 -40.57 14.53 -21.93
N ASN A 265 -41.33 14.68 -23.02
CA ASN A 265 -41.19 13.89 -24.26
C ASN A 265 -41.39 12.38 -24.03
N ASN A 266 -42.16 12.00 -23.01
CA ASN A 266 -42.48 10.61 -22.71
C ASN A 266 -43.69 10.16 -23.55
N THR A 267 -43.75 8.90 -23.98
CA THR A 267 -44.82 8.43 -24.89
C THR A 267 -46.11 7.99 -24.19
N GLY A 268 -46.20 8.18 -22.88
CA GLY A 268 -47.42 8.05 -22.08
C GLY A 268 -47.62 9.29 -21.22
N GLU A 269 -47.95 9.08 -19.95
CA GLU A 269 -48.21 10.12 -18.97
C GLU A 269 -46.91 10.80 -18.49
N GLY A 270 -46.96 12.09 -18.16
CA GLY A 270 -45.86 12.75 -17.45
C GLY A 270 -45.71 12.16 -16.04
N ILE A 271 -46.64 12.50 -15.13
CA ILE A 271 -46.68 11.94 -13.77
C ILE A 271 -48.03 11.24 -13.52
N LEU A 272 -47.99 9.95 -13.20
CA LEU A 272 -49.18 9.14 -12.94
C LEU A 272 -49.34 8.82 -11.44
N PHE A 273 -50.52 9.03 -10.87
CA PHE A 273 -50.85 8.74 -9.48
C PHE A 273 -51.95 7.68 -9.32
N ARG A 274 -51.71 6.70 -8.44
CA ARG A 274 -52.64 5.62 -8.12
C ARG A 274 -52.49 5.12 -6.69
N GLU A 275 -53.56 5.15 -5.88
CA GLU A 275 -53.52 4.63 -4.49
C GLU A 275 -52.38 5.24 -3.62
N TYR A 276 -52.16 6.55 -3.71
CA TYR A 276 -51.01 7.24 -3.08
C TYR A 276 -51.45 8.48 -2.27
N SER A 277 -50.76 8.81 -1.19
CA SER A 277 -51.15 9.89 -0.27
C SER A 277 -50.00 10.84 0.09
N GLY A 278 -50.27 12.12 0.35
CA GLY A 278 -49.31 13.04 0.96
C GLY A 278 -48.05 13.36 0.14
N ALA A 279 -48.03 13.05 -1.16
CA ALA A 279 -46.92 13.41 -2.04
C ALA A 279 -46.84 14.93 -2.19
N VAL A 280 -45.62 15.44 -2.36
CA VAL A 280 -45.36 16.85 -2.64
C VAL A 280 -44.60 16.96 -3.96
N LEU A 281 -45.10 17.75 -4.90
CA LEU A 281 -44.38 18.20 -6.08
C LEU A 281 -44.09 19.69 -5.90
N ASP A 282 -42.84 20.13 -6.09
CA ASP A 282 -42.44 21.53 -5.96
C ASP A 282 -41.43 21.91 -7.06
N ASP A 283 -41.70 22.96 -7.84
CA ASP A 283 -40.81 23.42 -8.93
C ASP A 283 -40.50 22.30 -9.96
N ALA A 284 -41.48 21.42 -10.22
CA ALA A 284 -41.37 20.35 -11.22
C ALA A 284 -41.98 20.79 -12.57
N ILE A 285 -41.58 20.12 -13.66
CA ILE A 285 -41.93 20.51 -15.04
C ILE A 285 -42.48 19.29 -15.78
N THR A 286 -43.68 19.40 -16.37
CA THR A 286 -44.30 18.39 -17.24
C THR A 286 -44.68 18.97 -18.59
N THR A 287 -43.96 18.61 -19.65
CA THR A 287 -44.12 19.18 -21.01
C THR A 287 -43.85 18.14 -22.10
N ASP A 288 -44.50 18.27 -23.26
CA ASP A 288 -44.27 17.44 -24.45
C ASP A 288 -44.54 15.94 -24.24
N ASN A 289 -45.25 15.53 -23.19
CA ASN A 289 -45.66 14.14 -22.98
C ASN A 289 -46.84 13.80 -23.91
N ALA A 290 -46.92 12.56 -24.38
CA ALA A 290 -47.89 12.17 -25.40
C ALA A 290 -49.34 12.07 -24.88
N ASP A 291 -49.51 11.70 -23.61
CA ASP A 291 -50.80 11.73 -22.90
C ASP A 291 -50.83 12.95 -21.94
N ASN A 292 -51.28 12.80 -20.69
CA ASN A 292 -51.50 13.92 -19.77
C ASN A 292 -50.19 14.39 -19.12
N GLY A 293 -50.14 15.66 -18.69
CA GLY A 293 -49.02 16.18 -17.89
C GLY A 293 -48.94 15.49 -16.53
N ILE A 294 -50.06 15.46 -15.80
CA ILE A 294 -50.27 14.70 -14.57
C ILE A 294 -51.66 14.04 -14.59
N GLU A 295 -51.75 12.72 -14.38
CA GLU A 295 -53.02 12.00 -14.18
C GLU A 295 -53.14 11.38 -12.78
N LEU A 296 -54.30 11.58 -12.13
CA LEU A 296 -54.76 10.79 -10.98
C LEU A 296 -55.78 9.75 -11.48
N THR A 297 -55.51 8.46 -11.28
CA THR A 297 -56.31 7.38 -11.89
C THR A 297 -57.57 7.00 -11.10
N SER A 298 -58.60 6.54 -11.82
CA SER A 298 -59.88 6.08 -11.24
C SER A 298 -59.80 4.81 -10.39
N THR A 299 -58.65 4.15 -10.38
CA THR A 299 -58.40 2.89 -9.67
C THR A 299 -57.55 3.10 -8.42
N GLY A 300 -58.03 3.95 -7.51
CA GLY A 300 -57.41 4.20 -6.22
C GLY A 300 -57.68 5.61 -5.69
N ALA A 301 -57.77 5.75 -4.37
CA ALA A 301 -57.80 7.09 -3.76
C ALA A 301 -56.41 7.74 -3.90
N VAL A 302 -56.38 9.03 -4.28
CA VAL A 302 -55.17 9.86 -4.19
C VAL A 302 -55.50 11.03 -3.27
N THR A 303 -54.74 11.20 -2.18
CA THR A 303 -55.13 12.11 -1.09
C THR A 303 -53.98 12.96 -0.59
N ASP A 304 -54.25 14.15 -0.06
CA ASP A 304 -53.25 15.05 0.51
C ASP A 304 -52.08 15.41 -0.45
N LEU A 305 -52.26 15.26 -1.77
CA LEU A 305 -51.28 15.66 -2.80
C LEU A 305 -51.12 17.18 -2.82
N ARG A 306 -49.88 17.66 -2.84
CA ARG A 306 -49.54 19.09 -2.91
C ARG A 306 -48.65 19.34 -4.09
N ILE A 307 -49.13 20.13 -5.05
CA ILE A 307 -48.35 20.57 -6.21
C ILE A 307 -48.06 22.06 -6.01
N ARG A 308 -46.80 22.47 -6.12
CA ARG A 308 -46.33 23.85 -5.94
C ARG A 308 -45.41 24.28 -7.06
N ASN A 309 -45.50 25.53 -7.49
CA ASN A 309 -44.56 26.15 -8.44
C ASN A 309 -44.38 25.33 -9.75
N HIS A 310 -45.36 24.48 -10.08
CA HIS A 310 -45.21 23.46 -11.12
C HIS A 310 -45.46 24.04 -12.50
N THR A 311 -44.61 23.71 -13.46
CA THR A 311 -44.72 24.18 -14.84
C THR A 311 -45.34 23.11 -15.73
N PHE A 312 -46.55 23.38 -16.23
CA PHE A 312 -47.19 22.61 -17.29
C PHE A 312 -46.89 23.27 -18.65
N GLY A 313 -46.21 22.53 -19.52
CA GLY A 313 -46.02 22.87 -20.94
C GLY A 313 -46.96 22.05 -21.83
N SER A 314 -46.81 22.11 -23.15
CA SER A 314 -47.75 21.48 -24.09
C SER A 314 -47.72 19.95 -24.04
N ASN A 315 -48.66 19.32 -23.34
CA ASN A 315 -48.85 17.86 -23.36
C ASN A 315 -49.93 17.46 -24.40
N GLY A 316 -49.95 16.18 -24.82
CA GLY A 316 -50.87 15.68 -25.85
C GLY A 316 -52.30 15.42 -25.35
N GLY A 317 -52.45 15.18 -24.04
CA GLY A 317 -53.69 15.23 -23.30
C GLY A 317 -53.74 16.42 -22.32
N PRO A 318 -54.78 16.51 -21.47
CA PRO A 318 -54.86 17.45 -20.36
C PRO A 318 -53.55 17.63 -19.57
N ASP A 319 -53.27 18.84 -19.12
CA ASP A 319 -52.07 19.11 -18.30
C ASP A 319 -52.21 18.54 -16.89
N TYR A 320 -53.41 18.64 -16.32
CA TYR A 320 -53.76 18.01 -15.05
C TYR A 320 -55.13 17.32 -15.17
N ARG A 321 -55.18 16.04 -14.82
CA ARG A 321 -56.35 15.17 -14.98
C ARG A 321 -56.64 14.38 -13.72
N THR A 322 -57.91 14.26 -13.32
CA THR A 322 -58.30 13.40 -12.18
C THR A 322 -59.49 12.50 -12.52
N ALA A 323 -59.23 11.29 -12.99
CA ALA A 323 -60.27 10.32 -13.29
C ALA A 323 -60.84 9.72 -12.00
N GLY A 324 -62.14 9.87 -11.72
CA GLY A 324 -62.81 9.20 -10.58
C GLY A 324 -63.21 10.15 -9.44
N THR A 325 -63.78 9.59 -8.37
CA THR A 325 -64.44 10.38 -7.28
C THR A 325 -63.87 10.15 -5.89
N SER A 326 -62.75 9.43 -5.77
CA SER A 326 -62.14 9.03 -4.49
C SER A 326 -60.91 9.86 -4.08
N HIS A 327 -60.67 10.99 -4.72
CA HIS A 327 -59.53 11.88 -4.44
C HIS A 327 -59.93 12.98 -3.44
N ALA A 328 -59.07 13.34 -2.48
CA ALA A 328 -59.43 14.32 -1.44
C ALA A 328 -58.23 15.07 -0.87
N ASN A 329 -58.43 16.35 -0.51
CA ASN A 329 -57.40 17.25 0.02
C ASN A 329 -56.21 17.46 -0.93
N ASN A 330 -56.44 17.36 -2.25
CA ASN A 330 -55.39 17.59 -3.24
C ASN A 330 -55.38 19.07 -3.62
N SER A 331 -54.18 19.64 -3.69
CA SER A 331 -53.95 21.08 -3.84
C SER A 331 -52.93 21.37 -4.92
N VAL A 332 -53.19 22.39 -5.72
CA VAL A 332 -52.27 22.95 -6.71
C VAL A 332 -52.09 24.43 -6.37
N GLU A 333 -50.87 24.85 -6.09
CA GLU A 333 -50.51 26.19 -5.63
C GLU A 333 -49.45 26.77 -6.59
N ASN A 334 -49.67 27.99 -7.09
CA ASN A 334 -48.71 28.71 -7.94
C ASN A 334 -48.22 27.92 -9.17
N ALA A 335 -49.08 27.14 -9.82
CA ALA A 335 -48.70 26.38 -11.02
C ALA A 335 -48.91 27.20 -12.30
N SER A 336 -47.96 27.15 -13.22
CA SER A 336 -48.03 27.84 -14.51
C SER A 336 -48.49 26.91 -15.63
N PHE A 337 -49.50 27.33 -16.38
CA PHE A 337 -50.04 26.66 -17.57
C PHE A 337 -49.90 27.62 -18.75
N GLY A 338 -48.83 27.49 -19.54
CA GLY A 338 -48.47 28.51 -20.52
C GLY A 338 -48.29 29.89 -19.87
N ASP A 339 -49.08 30.88 -20.32
CA ASP A 339 -49.00 32.28 -19.88
C ASP A 339 -49.75 32.57 -18.54
N ALA A 340 -50.44 31.61 -17.92
CA ALA A 340 -51.21 31.86 -16.70
C ALA A 340 -50.75 31.09 -15.46
N THR A 341 -50.88 31.73 -14.30
CA THR A 341 -50.67 31.11 -12.98
C THR A 341 -52.01 30.78 -12.32
N LEU A 342 -52.22 29.52 -11.97
CA LEU A 342 -53.44 29.00 -11.37
C LEU A 342 -53.17 28.34 -10.01
N SER A 343 -54.08 28.55 -9.06
CA SER A 343 -54.11 27.82 -7.78
C SER A 343 -55.52 27.30 -7.48
N PHE A 344 -55.63 26.05 -7.02
CA PHE A 344 -56.90 25.48 -6.56
C PHE A 344 -56.75 24.40 -5.47
N ASP A 345 -57.78 24.30 -4.61
CA ASP A 345 -58.01 23.17 -3.69
C ASP A 345 -59.17 22.33 -4.23
N ALA A 346 -58.95 21.02 -4.38
CA ALA A 346 -59.88 20.07 -4.97
C ALA A 346 -60.36 19.01 -3.96
N GLN A 347 -61.64 19.09 -3.59
CA GLN A 347 -62.32 18.05 -2.82
C GLN A 347 -63.24 17.20 -3.73
N ALA A 348 -62.83 15.94 -3.98
CA ALA A 348 -63.59 14.90 -4.67
C ALA A 348 -64.00 15.16 -6.14
N ALA A 349 -63.49 16.22 -6.77
CA ALA A 349 -63.79 16.55 -8.16
C ALA A 349 -62.91 15.76 -9.16
N GLN A 350 -63.53 15.37 -10.28
CA GLN A 350 -62.81 15.19 -11.55
C GLN A 350 -62.50 16.59 -12.10
N VAL A 351 -61.21 16.87 -12.32
CA VAL A 351 -60.65 18.13 -12.81
C VAL A 351 -59.76 17.77 -13.99
N ASP A 352 -60.20 18.15 -15.18
CA ASP A 352 -59.51 17.89 -16.45
C ASP A 352 -59.14 19.25 -17.07
N VAL A 353 -57.91 19.72 -16.82
CA VAL A 353 -57.40 21.02 -17.30
C VAL A 353 -56.84 20.86 -18.72
N VAL A 354 -57.56 21.38 -19.71
CA VAL A 354 -57.15 21.35 -21.12
C VAL A 354 -56.64 22.73 -21.56
N ALA A 355 -55.40 22.79 -22.04
CA ALA A 355 -54.83 23.97 -22.70
C ALA A 355 -55.41 24.18 -24.11
N SER A 356 -56.71 24.46 -24.22
CA SER A 356 -57.33 24.89 -25.48
C SER A 356 -58.55 25.76 -25.24
N ALA A 357 -58.55 26.97 -25.80
CA ALA A 357 -59.66 27.91 -25.65
C ALA A 357 -60.86 27.51 -26.51
N SER A 358 -62.05 27.49 -25.91
CA SER A 358 -63.30 27.70 -26.67
C SER A 358 -63.54 29.20 -26.84
N THR A 359 -64.03 29.62 -28.01
CA THR A 359 -64.25 31.03 -28.34
C THR A 359 -65.56 31.56 -27.74
N PRO A 360 -65.53 32.57 -26.85
CA PRO A 360 -66.73 33.11 -26.22
C PRO A 360 -67.53 34.01 -27.19
N PRO A 361 -68.86 34.13 -27.01
CA PRO A 361 -69.69 34.96 -27.85
C PRO A 361 -69.56 36.45 -27.51
N GLY A 362 -69.14 37.26 -28.50
CA GLY A 362 -69.44 38.69 -28.53
C GLY A 362 -68.33 39.66 -28.15
N GLY A 363 -67.12 39.52 -28.71
CA GLY A 363 -66.14 40.62 -28.79
C GLY A 363 -65.46 41.02 -27.48
N ARG A 364 -65.30 40.07 -26.54
CA ARG A 364 -64.53 40.24 -25.30
C ARG A 364 -63.09 39.77 -25.50
N SER A 365 -62.14 40.46 -24.89
CA SER A 365 -60.74 40.03 -24.82
C SER A 365 -60.48 39.15 -23.59
N TYR A 366 -59.54 38.21 -23.70
CA TYR A 366 -59.01 37.44 -22.57
C TYR A 366 -58.02 38.29 -21.78
N ALA A 367 -57.99 38.12 -20.46
CA ALA A 367 -56.97 38.73 -19.61
C ALA A 367 -55.74 37.81 -19.40
N THR A 368 -55.93 36.51 -19.12
CA THR A 368 -54.82 35.63 -18.72
C THR A 368 -54.90 34.18 -19.22
N SER A 369 -56.02 33.47 -19.01
CA SER A 369 -56.24 32.11 -19.58
C SER A 369 -57.67 31.59 -19.38
N SER A 370 -57.96 30.45 -20.00
CA SER A 370 -59.16 29.64 -19.76
C SER A 370 -58.83 28.34 -18.99
N LEU A 371 -59.65 28.02 -18.00
CA LEU A 371 -59.63 26.76 -17.25
C LEU A 371 -60.88 25.94 -17.62
N ASP A 372 -60.73 24.85 -18.38
CA ASP A 372 -61.83 23.90 -18.55
C ASP A 372 -62.02 23.06 -17.26
N LEU A 373 -63.28 22.80 -16.90
CA LEU A 373 -63.67 22.01 -15.71
C LEU A 373 -64.81 21.06 -16.07
N GLN A 374 -64.44 19.87 -16.55
CA GLN A 374 -65.40 18.84 -16.91
C GLN A 374 -65.69 17.90 -15.71
N SER A 375 -66.87 18.06 -15.09
CA SER A 375 -67.32 17.15 -14.01
C SER A 375 -68.48 16.25 -14.45
N THR A 376 -68.39 14.98 -14.08
CA THR A 376 -69.37 13.93 -14.42
C THR A 376 -70.41 13.66 -13.31
N GLY A 377 -70.47 14.49 -12.27
CA GLY A 377 -71.37 14.31 -11.12
C GLY A 377 -71.78 15.60 -10.40
N THR A 378 -72.43 15.45 -9.24
CA THR A 378 -73.07 16.57 -8.50
C THR A 378 -72.62 16.64 -7.05
N GLY A 379 -72.29 17.85 -6.56
CA GLY A 379 -71.98 18.10 -5.14
C GLY A 379 -70.52 18.44 -4.83
N TYR A 380 -69.71 18.69 -5.87
CA TYR A 380 -68.28 19.01 -5.75
C TYR A 380 -68.01 20.50 -5.65
N TYR A 381 -66.89 20.86 -5.01
CA TYR A 381 -66.42 22.23 -4.90
C TYR A 381 -64.96 22.32 -5.35
N VAL A 382 -64.67 23.30 -6.23
CA VAL A 382 -63.32 23.75 -6.55
C VAL A 382 -63.22 25.20 -6.05
N ASN A 383 -62.20 25.50 -5.25
CA ASN A 383 -61.88 26.90 -4.94
C ASN A 383 -60.73 27.31 -5.86
N ALA A 384 -61.04 28.04 -6.92
CA ALA A 384 -60.05 28.51 -7.88
C ALA A 384 -59.65 29.96 -7.58
N THR A 385 -58.36 30.24 -7.60
CA THR A 385 -57.78 31.59 -7.56
C THR A 385 -56.91 31.79 -8.79
N PHE A 386 -57.23 32.83 -9.55
CA PHE A 386 -56.47 33.25 -10.72
C PHE A 386 -55.57 34.41 -10.31
N GLY A 387 -54.27 34.29 -10.59
CA GLY A 387 -53.33 35.41 -10.56
C GLY A 387 -53.33 36.13 -11.91
N TYR A 388 -53.02 37.42 -11.90
CA TYR A 388 -52.68 38.21 -13.08
C TYR A 388 -51.47 39.12 -12.78
N THR A 389 -50.85 39.66 -13.81
CA THR A 389 -49.83 40.71 -13.72
C THR A 389 -50.39 42.03 -14.23
N ASP A 390 -49.78 43.16 -13.86
CA ASP A 390 -50.17 44.49 -14.35
C ASP A 390 -50.05 44.58 -15.89
N ASP A 391 -49.15 43.79 -16.49
CA ASP A 391 -48.94 43.71 -17.93
C ASP A 391 -50.07 42.95 -18.65
N ASP A 392 -50.58 41.85 -18.06
CA ASP A 392 -51.69 41.05 -18.61
C ASP A 392 -52.99 41.85 -18.77
N VAL A 393 -53.23 42.80 -17.86
CA VAL A 393 -54.44 43.63 -17.81
C VAL A 393 -54.20 45.06 -18.31
N SER A 394 -53.01 45.36 -18.84
CA SER A 394 -52.56 46.70 -19.25
C SER A 394 -53.42 47.40 -20.31
N SER A 395 -54.25 46.64 -21.04
CA SER A 395 -55.21 47.15 -22.03
C SER A 395 -56.66 47.23 -21.54
N LEU A 396 -56.93 46.83 -20.29
CA LEU A 396 -58.26 46.60 -19.72
C LEU A 396 -58.48 47.48 -18.47
N ASP A 397 -59.74 47.76 -18.12
CA ASP A 397 -60.07 48.37 -16.83
C ASP A 397 -60.12 47.28 -15.76
N GLU A 398 -59.13 47.25 -14.87
CA GLU A 398 -59.05 46.32 -13.73
C GLU A 398 -60.34 46.24 -12.89
N SER A 399 -61.09 47.36 -12.80
CA SER A 399 -62.36 47.39 -12.06
C SER A 399 -63.51 46.68 -12.77
N THR A 400 -63.28 46.18 -13.99
CA THR A 400 -64.21 45.41 -14.82
C THR A 400 -63.83 43.93 -14.99
N LEU A 401 -62.77 43.46 -14.31
CA LEU A 401 -62.36 42.06 -14.33
C LEU A 401 -63.40 41.17 -13.64
N GLY A 402 -64.07 40.34 -14.44
CA GLY A 402 -65.01 39.33 -13.98
C GLY A 402 -64.48 37.92 -14.23
N LEU A 403 -64.88 36.96 -13.38
CA LEU A 403 -64.75 35.54 -13.69
C LEU A 403 -65.97 35.14 -14.52
N TRP A 404 -65.76 34.46 -15.65
CA TRP A 404 -66.84 34.01 -16.52
C TRP A 404 -66.82 32.49 -16.64
N THR A 405 -67.99 31.88 -16.83
CA THR A 405 -68.15 30.43 -17.07
C THR A 405 -69.15 30.17 -18.20
N ASP A 406 -68.91 29.16 -19.02
CA ASP A 406 -69.86 28.63 -20.01
C ASP A 406 -70.63 27.45 -19.43
N SER A 407 -71.92 27.60 -19.08
CA SER A 407 -72.74 26.39 -18.89
C SER A 407 -73.08 25.82 -20.26
N SER A 408 -72.83 24.52 -20.45
CA SER A 408 -73.21 23.79 -21.68
C SER A 408 -74.72 23.80 -21.99
N THR A 409 -75.54 24.42 -21.12
CA THR A 409 -76.98 24.66 -21.28
C THR A 409 -77.36 26.12 -21.57
N ASP A 410 -76.60 27.11 -21.11
CA ASP A 410 -77.02 28.53 -21.12
C ASP A 410 -75.99 29.49 -21.75
N GLY A 411 -74.77 29.02 -22.07
CA GLY A 411 -73.69 29.83 -22.64
C GLY A 411 -72.82 30.52 -21.58
N TRP A 412 -71.90 31.38 -22.04
CA TRP A 412 -71.03 32.19 -21.20
C TRP A 412 -71.80 33.23 -20.36
N TYR A 413 -71.64 33.18 -19.03
CA TYR A 413 -72.14 34.17 -18.08
C TYR A 413 -71.10 34.53 -17.01
N GLU A 414 -71.27 35.72 -16.42
CA GLU A 414 -70.37 36.27 -15.41
C GLU A 414 -70.72 35.75 -14.00
N LEU A 415 -69.68 35.34 -13.27
CA LEU A 415 -69.71 34.94 -11.88
C LEU A 415 -69.20 36.10 -11.02
N THR A 416 -69.97 36.53 -10.04
CA THR A 416 -69.48 37.46 -9.01
C THR A 416 -68.38 36.77 -8.19
N PRO A 417 -67.13 37.27 -8.15
CA PRO A 417 -66.06 36.69 -7.33
C PRO A 417 -66.44 36.64 -5.85
N ASP A 418 -65.86 35.69 -5.10
CA ASP A 418 -66.01 35.67 -3.63
C ASP A 418 -65.06 36.68 -2.97
N SER A 419 -63.90 36.89 -3.59
CA SER A 419 -62.93 37.93 -3.24
C SER A 419 -62.11 38.34 -4.46
N SER A 420 -61.68 39.61 -4.47
CA SER A 420 -60.67 40.14 -5.38
C SER A 420 -59.71 41.02 -4.59
N ASP A 421 -58.42 40.91 -4.87
CA ASP A 421 -57.36 41.72 -4.26
C ASP A 421 -56.42 42.26 -5.34
N ALA A 422 -56.59 43.55 -5.66
CA ALA A 422 -55.78 44.27 -6.64
C ALA A 422 -54.41 44.72 -6.11
N ALA A 423 -54.07 44.44 -4.85
CA ALA A 423 -52.70 44.61 -4.33
C ALA A 423 -51.92 43.29 -4.30
N ALA A 424 -52.62 42.17 -4.52
CA ALA A 424 -52.06 40.82 -4.67
C ALA A 424 -52.42 40.20 -6.03
N ASN A 425 -52.86 41.03 -6.99
CA ASN A 425 -53.34 40.72 -8.34
C ASN A 425 -54.08 39.38 -8.46
N THR A 426 -55.12 39.19 -7.64
CA THR A 426 -55.84 37.92 -7.57
C THR A 426 -57.37 38.08 -7.60
N VAL A 427 -58.04 37.10 -8.22
CA VAL A 427 -59.49 36.94 -8.21
C VAL A 427 -59.85 35.50 -7.85
N SER A 428 -60.70 35.30 -6.84
CA SER A 428 -61.01 33.98 -6.26
C SER A 428 -62.50 33.66 -6.27
N LYS A 429 -62.84 32.37 -6.44
CA LYS A 429 -64.22 31.87 -6.37
C LYS A 429 -64.31 30.42 -5.88
N ASN A 430 -65.18 30.19 -4.89
CA ASN A 430 -65.68 28.85 -4.58
C ASN A 430 -66.80 28.47 -5.55
N LEU A 431 -66.61 27.37 -6.27
CA LEU A 431 -67.47 26.95 -7.38
C LEU A 431 -68.08 25.59 -7.11
N THR A 432 -69.41 25.49 -7.19
CA THR A 432 -70.08 24.22 -7.51
C THR A 432 -70.04 24.08 -9.03
N VAL A 433 -69.44 23.00 -9.56
CA VAL A 433 -68.97 22.93 -10.95
C VAL A 433 -70.02 23.34 -12.00
N VAL A 434 -69.65 24.32 -12.83
CA VAL A 434 -70.31 24.67 -14.09
C VAL A 434 -69.20 25.01 -15.10
N GLY A 435 -69.01 24.14 -16.10
CA GLY A 435 -68.26 24.34 -17.36
C GLY A 435 -66.89 25.04 -17.37
N PRO A 436 -66.35 25.35 -18.57
CA PRO A 436 -65.09 26.07 -18.70
C PRO A 436 -65.21 27.51 -18.23
N MET A 437 -64.14 28.02 -17.63
CA MET A 437 -64.06 29.38 -17.09
C MET A 437 -62.94 30.20 -17.73
N ALA A 438 -63.08 31.53 -17.69
CA ALA A 438 -62.05 32.47 -18.11
C ALA A 438 -62.12 33.79 -17.32
N LEU A 439 -60.98 34.47 -17.17
CA LEU A 439 -60.92 35.86 -16.72
C LEU A 439 -61.12 36.78 -17.94
N LEU A 440 -62.25 37.49 -18.01
CA LEU A 440 -62.62 38.34 -19.15
C LEU A 440 -63.03 39.74 -18.69
N ALA A 441 -62.74 40.75 -19.52
CA ALA A 441 -63.22 42.12 -19.37
C ALA A 441 -64.19 42.50 -20.51
N ASN A 442 -65.02 43.52 -20.28
CA ASN A 442 -66.08 43.91 -21.20
C ASN A 442 -65.70 45.12 -22.07
N GLU A 443 -64.98 44.86 -23.17
CA GLU A 443 -64.76 45.85 -24.22
C GLU A 443 -66.04 46.14 -25.02
N SER A 444 -66.31 47.43 -25.24
CA SER A 444 -67.55 47.90 -25.88
C SER A 444 -67.38 48.03 -27.40
N SER A 445 -67.53 46.93 -28.13
CA SER A 445 -67.72 46.99 -29.58
C SER A 445 -68.93 46.17 -30.03
N GLY A 446 -69.82 46.78 -30.83
CA GLY A 446 -71.07 46.17 -31.27
C GLY A 446 -71.15 46.02 -32.78
N GLY A 447 -71.66 44.88 -33.26
CA GLY A 447 -71.97 44.71 -34.68
C GLY A 447 -72.11 43.26 -35.13
N GLY A 448 -73.31 42.68 -34.99
CA GLY A 448 -73.61 41.29 -35.36
C GLY A 448 -73.27 40.90 -36.81
N GLY A 449 -72.92 39.63 -36.99
CA GLY A 449 -72.42 39.09 -38.26
C GLY A 449 -73.47 38.78 -39.34
N GLY A 450 -72.96 38.38 -40.51
CA GLY A 450 -73.76 37.94 -41.65
C GLY A 450 -72.90 37.42 -42.80
N SER A 451 -72.88 36.09 -42.98
CA SER A 451 -72.11 35.44 -44.05
C SER A 451 -72.68 35.72 -45.45
N THR A 452 -71.84 36.19 -46.37
CA THR A 452 -72.05 36.09 -47.83
C THR A 452 -70.73 35.80 -48.55
N ALA A 453 -70.72 34.82 -49.44
CA ALA A 453 -69.51 34.40 -50.15
C ALA A 453 -69.11 35.33 -51.32
N SER A 454 -67.81 35.29 -51.66
CA SER A 454 -67.19 35.72 -52.93
C SER A 454 -67.01 37.23 -53.18
N THR A 455 -65.98 37.80 -52.56
CA THR A 455 -65.13 38.85 -53.16
C THR A 455 -63.67 38.44 -53.11
N GLY A 456 -62.85 38.96 -54.03
CA GLY A 456 -61.42 38.62 -54.09
C GLY A 456 -60.66 39.28 -52.93
N GLN A 457 -60.21 38.49 -51.95
CA GLN A 457 -59.59 38.99 -50.71
C GLN A 457 -58.31 38.21 -50.41
N PRO A 458 -57.28 38.86 -49.82
CA PRO A 458 -56.17 38.15 -49.22
C PRO A 458 -56.63 37.40 -47.96
N ASN A 459 -55.87 36.38 -47.54
CA ASN A 459 -56.08 35.67 -46.28
C ASN A 459 -54.71 35.31 -45.71
N VAL A 460 -54.35 35.83 -44.54
CA VAL A 460 -53.05 35.60 -43.89
C VAL A 460 -53.09 34.33 -43.05
N GLU A 461 -52.19 33.40 -43.37
CA GLU A 461 -51.95 32.19 -42.58
C GLU A 461 -50.51 32.20 -42.07
N ILE A 462 -50.34 32.01 -40.76
CA ILE A 462 -49.07 32.05 -40.06
C ILE A 462 -48.80 30.70 -39.41
N ALA A 463 -47.58 30.17 -39.58
CA ALA A 463 -47.18 28.89 -39.00
C ALA A 463 -45.67 28.85 -38.64
N PRO A 464 -45.27 28.37 -37.44
CA PRO A 464 -46.14 28.00 -36.31
C PRO A 464 -46.90 29.21 -35.73
N ASP A 465 -47.90 28.93 -34.90
CA ASP A 465 -48.74 29.91 -34.19
C ASP A 465 -48.06 30.49 -32.93
N ALA A 466 -47.01 29.85 -32.42
CA ALA A 466 -46.09 30.39 -31.41
C ALA A 466 -44.62 30.06 -31.73
N LEU A 467 -43.67 30.86 -31.23
CA LEU A 467 -42.22 30.62 -31.33
C LEU A 467 -41.60 30.51 -29.93
N SER A 468 -41.11 29.32 -29.57
CA SER A 468 -40.26 29.16 -28.39
C SER A 468 -38.78 29.10 -28.76
N PHE A 469 -38.00 29.94 -28.09
CA PHE A 469 -36.55 30.01 -28.17
C PHE A 469 -35.88 29.12 -27.10
N GLY A 470 -36.66 28.50 -26.22
CA GLY A 470 -36.16 27.71 -25.10
C GLY A 470 -35.14 28.49 -24.27
N GLU A 471 -34.10 27.82 -23.81
CA GLU A 471 -33.07 28.42 -22.97
C GLU A 471 -31.91 29.00 -23.82
N THR A 472 -31.39 30.16 -23.45
CA THR A 472 -30.26 30.83 -24.11
C THR A 472 -29.41 31.55 -23.07
N ARG A 473 -28.08 31.39 -23.14
CA ARG A 473 -27.14 32.03 -22.21
C ARG A 473 -27.17 33.55 -22.39
N ILE A 474 -27.03 34.30 -21.30
CA ILE A 474 -26.91 35.76 -21.34
C ILE A 474 -25.68 36.15 -22.16
N GLY A 475 -25.88 36.98 -23.18
CA GLY A 475 -24.86 37.38 -24.14
C GLY A 475 -24.84 36.58 -25.46
N ASP A 476 -25.48 35.42 -25.50
CA ASP A 476 -25.72 34.67 -26.74
C ASP A 476 -27.03 35.12 -27.41
N SER A 477 -27.27 34.66 -28.63
CA SER A 477 -28.54 34.90 -29.35
C SER A 477 -29.01 33.67 -30.11
N ARG A 478 -30.30 33.35 -30.01
CA ARG A 478 -30.97 32.31 -30.79
C ARG A 478 -31.94 32.93 -31.79
N THR A 479 -32.12 32.31 -32.95
CA THR A 479 -33.04 32.79 -33.99
C THR A 479 -33.97 31.66 -34.41
N GLU A 480 -35.27 31.95 -34.44
CA GLU A 480 -36.32 31.08 -34.94
C GLU A 480 -37.05 31.76 -36.11
N THR A 481 -37.89 31.03 -36.84
CA THR A 481 -38.58 31.58 -38.02
C THR A 481 -40.05 31.21 -38.04
N VAL A 482 -40.89 32.19 -38.35
CA VAL A 482 -42.31 31.96 -38.68
C VAL A 482 -42.54 32.09 -40.18
N THR A 483 -43.41 31.26 -40.75
CA THR A 483 -43.83 31.35 -42.14
C THR A 483 -45.12 32.16 -42.23
N VAL A 484 -45.12 33.24 -43.01
CA VAL A 484 -46.31 34.01 -43.37
C VAL A 484 -46.71 33.63 -44.78
N SER A 485 -47.98 33.29 -45.00
CA SER A 485 -48.51 32.81 -46.27
C SER A 485 -49.83 33.48 -46.62
N ASN A 486 -50.13 33.55 -47.92
CA ASN A 486 -51.40 34.06 -48.41
C ASN A 486 -52.21 32.93 -49.06
N SER A 487 -53.13 32.31 -48.30
CA SER A 487 -54.06 31.29 -48.82
C SER A 487 -55.30 31.89 -49.50
N GLY A 488 -55.41 33.23 -49.48
CA GLY A 488 -56.45 33.98 -50.17
C GLY A 488 -56.30 33.98 -51.69
N ASN A 489 -57.12 34.79 -52.36
CA ASN A 489 -57.18 34.87 -53.82
C ASN A 489 -56.98 36.29 -54.38
N ALA A 490 -56.62 37.24 -53.53
CA ALA A 490 -56.00 38.52 -53.89
C ALA A 490 -54.62 38.65 -53.23
N SER A 491 -53.81 39.63 -53.67
CA SER A 491 -52.49 39.89 -53.07
C SER A 491 -52.63 40.37 -51.63
N LEU A 492 -51.87 39.78 -50.71
CA LEU A 492 -51.74 40.21 -49.31
C LEU A 492 -50.57 41.20 -49.22
N ALA A 493 -50.79 42.34 -48.57
CA ALA A 493 -49.76 43.31 -48.24
C ALA A 493 -49.54 43.33 -46.73
N VAL A 494 -48.40 42.79 -46.28
CA VAL A 494 -47.93 42.90 -44.90
C VAL A 494 -47.23 44.25 -44.76
N SER A 495 -47.88 45.15 -44.01
CA SER A 495 -47.52 46.56 -43.90
C SER A 495 -46.55 46.86 -42.76
N GLY A 496 -46.56 46.01 -41.72
CA GLY A 496 -45.70 46.09 -40.55
C GLY A 496 -45.45 44.70 -39.98
N ILE A 497 -44.24 44.46 -39.47
CA ILE A 497 -43.98 43.40 -38.51
C ILE A 497 -43.17 44.01 -37.36
N GLY A 498 -43.67 43.86 -36.14
CA GLY A 498 -43.08 44.40 -34.92
C GLY A 498 -43.03 43.35 -33.82
N VAL A 499 -42.34 43.67 -32.73
CA VAL A 499 -42.44 42.91 -31.49
C VAL A 499 -42.92 43.85 -30.40
N SER A 500 -43.97 43.44 -29.69
CA SER A 500 -44.49 44.07 -28.47
C SER A 500 -44.15 43.21 -27.25
N GLY A 501 -43.89 43.85 -26.10
CA GLY A 501 -43.45 43.16 -24.89
C GLY A 501 -41.98 43.43 -24.55
N GLU A 502 -41.37 42.52 -23.78
CA GLU A 502 -40.06 42.71 -23.14
C GLU A 502 -38.87 42.69 -24.10
N THR A 503 -37.79 43.37 -23.70
CA THR A 503 -36.48 43.19 -24.35
C THR A 503 -35.92 41.84 -23.91
N PRO A 504 -35.78 40.87 -24.85
CA PRO A 504 -34.61 40.92 -25.72
C PRO A 504 -34.88 40.40 -27.15
N TYR A 505 -36.11 40.57 -27.64
CA TYR A 505 -36.52 40.12 -28.98
C TYR A 505 -36.25 41.15 -30.07
N SER A 506 -36.03 40.68 -31.30
CA SER A 506 -35.87 41.51 -32.50
C SER A 506 -36.31 40.77 -33.77
N VAL A 507 -36.75 41.50 -34.80
CA VAL A 507 -37.24 40.94 -36.07
C VAL A 507 -36.50 41.55 -37.27
N GLY A 508 -36.19 40.72 -38.28
CA GLY A 508 -35.37 41.14 -39.43
C GLY A 508 -36.13 41.77 -40.61
N SER A 509 -37.36 41.32 -40.89
CA SER A 509 -38.17 41.74 -42.03
C SER A 509 -39.46 42.41 -41.56
N THR A 510 -39.74 43.64 -42.01
CA THR A 510 -40.84 44.45 -41.46
C THR A 510 -41.99 44.74 -42.43
N SER A 511 -41.90 44.38 -43.72
CA SER A 511 -42.99 44.56 -44.70
C SER A 511 -42.71 43.79 -46.00
N PHE A 512 -43.73 43.20 -46.61
CA PHE A 512 -43.66 42.52 -47.92
C PHE A 512 -45.05 42.32 -48.52
N ALA A 513 -45.14 41.83 -49.75
CA ALA A 513 -46.40 41.44 -50.38
C ALA A 513 -46.31 40.02 -50.93
N LEU A 514 -47.39 39.24 -50.77
CA LEU A 514 -47.51 37.85 -51.21
C LEU A 514 -48.68 37.72 -52.20
N GLN A 515 -48.41 37.17 -53.38
CA GLN A 515 -49.49 36.77 -54.30
C GLN A 515 -50.25 35.55 -53.75
N PRO A 516 -51.46 35.25 -54.25
CA PRO A 516 -52.20 34.04 -53.89
C PRO A 516 -51.35 32.76 -53.99
N GLY A 517 -51.23 32.04 -52.88
CA GLY A 517 -50.41 30.82 -52.75
C GLY A 517 -48.91 31.06 -52.54
N GLU A 518 -48.44 32.30 -52.43
CA GLU A 518 -47.06 32.60 -52.02
C GLU A 518 -46.91 32.62 -50.49
N SER A 519 -45.70 32.33 -50.03
CA SER A 519 -45.29 32.43 -48.63
C SER A 519 -43.87 32.97 -48.51
N THR A 520 -43.54 33.49 -47.33
CA THR A 520 -42.19 33.93 -46.97
C THR A 520 -41.91 33.65 -45.50
N THR A 521 -40.64 33.60 -45.12
CA THR A 521 -40.23 33.37 -43.73
C THR A 521 -39.75 34.67 -43.09
N VAL A 522 -40.10 34.85 -41.83
CA VAL A 522 -39.74 35.99 -41.00
C VAL A 522 -38.87 35.47 -39.86
N SER A 523 -37.62 35.90 -39.81
CA SER A 523 -36.69 35.56 -38.73
C SER A 523 -36.88 36.50 -37.54
N VAL A 524 -37.00 35.90 -36.37
CA VAL A 524 -37.08 36.56 -35.06
C VAL A 524 -35.90 36.06 -34.22
N SER A 525 -35.22 36.95 -33.52
CA SER A 525 -34.03 36.64 -32.72
C SER A 525 -34.23 37.04 -31.25
N PHE A 526 -33.80 36.18 -30.34
CA PHE A 526 -33.83 36.31 -28.88
C PHE A 526 -32.40 36.41 -28.35
N ALA A 527 -32.06 37.48 -27.62
CA ALA A 527 -30.70 37.75 -27.14
C ALA A 527 -30.66 38.19 -25.66
N PRO A 528 -30.92 37.28 -24.70
CA PRO A 528 -31.22 37.63 -23.31
C PRO A 528 -30.11 38.41 -22.60
N THR A 529 -30.53 39.43 -21.84
CA THR A 529 -29.65 40.28 -21.03
C THR A 529 -29.84 40.09 -19.52
N ALA A 530 -30.89 39.39 -19.11
CA ALA A 530 -31.24 39.08 -17.73
C ALA A 530 -31.58 37.58 -17.57
N THR A 531 -31.59 37.11 -16.33
CA THR A 531 -31.95 35.73 -15.97
C THR A 531 -33.47 35.55 -15.85
N GLY A 532 -33.98 34.41 -16.32
CA GLY A 532 -35.41 34.07 -16.21
C GLY A 532 -36.13 34.11 -17.55
N TRP A 533 -37.45 33.89 -17.53
CA TRP A 533 -38.28 33.99 -18.73
C TRP A 533 -38.40 35.44 -19.18
N ALA A 534 -38.38 35.64 -20.50
CA ALA A 534 -38.88 36.82 -21.15
C ALA A 534 -39.89 36.38 -22.21
N ASN A 535 -41.04 37.04 -22.23
CA ASN A 535 -42.14 36.77 -23.13
C ASN A 535 -42.44 38.03 -23.94
N ALA A 536 -42.87 37.86 -25.19
CA ALA A 536 -43.23 38.94 -26.09
C ALA A 536 -44.21 38.43 -27.16
N THR A 537 -44.72 39.31 -28.01
CA THR A 537 -45.59 38.97 -29.15
C THR A 537 -45.04 39.57 -30.43
N LEU A 538 -44.93 38.76 -31.48
CA LEU A 538 -44.63 39.21 -32.84
C LEU A 538 -45.94 39.57 -33.54
N ASP A 539 -46.17 40.85 -33.79
CA ASP A 539 -47.35 41.35 -34.47
C ASP A 539 -47.10 41.49 -35.97
N VAL A 540 -47.98 40.91 -36.79
CA VAL A 540 -47.94 40.96 -38.26
C VAL A 540 -49.16 41.72 -38.76
N GLU A 541 -48.97 42.99 -39.15
CA GLU A 541 -50.01 43.89 -39.65
C GLU A 541 -50.22 43.72 -41.16
N SER A 542 -51.45 43.48 -41.61
CA SER A 542 -51.76 43.22 -43.02
C SER A 542 -53.06 43.86 -43.53
N ASP A 543 -53.29 43.81 -44.84
CA ASP A 543 -54.54 44.24 -45.48
C ASP A 543 -55.63 43.14 -45.57
N ASP A 544 -55.46 42.06 -44.80
CA ASP A 544 -56.50 41.06 -44.58
C ASP A 544 -57.73 41.69 -43.87
N PRO A 545 -58.94 41.61 -44.46
CA PRO A 545 -60.15 42.18 -43.87
C PRO A 545 -60.73 41.35 -42.71
N ASP A 546 -60.38 40.08 -42.61
CA ASP A 546 -60.82 39.16 -41.55
C ASP A 546 -59.76 39.08 -40.42
N ALA A 547 -58.46 39.26 -40.75
CA ALA A 547 -57.32 39.18 -39.81
C ALA A 547 -56.24 40.28 -40.04
N GLY A 548 -56.63 41.55 -39.96
CA GLY A 548 -55.74 42.70 -40.22
C GLY A 548 -54.51 42.83 -39.30
N THR A 549 -54.46 42.10 -38.19
CA THR A 549 -53.24 41.89 -37.40
C THR A 549 -53.27 40.47 -36.82
N VAL A 550 -52.16 39.74 -36.93
CA VAL A 550 -51.98 38.43 -36.31
C VAL A 550 -50.78 38.49 -35.36
N SER A 551 -51.00 38.12 -34.10
CA SER A 551 -49.96 38.08 -33.07
C SER A 551 -49.49 36.65 -32.84
N VAL A 552 -48.17 36.45 -32.80
CA VAL A 552 -47.50 35.16 -32.54
C VAL A 552 -46.76 35.26 -31.20
N PRO A 553 -47.12 34.49 -30.17
CA PRO A 553 -46.40 34.48 -28.90
C PRO A 553 -44.93 34.05 -29.06
N LEU A 554 -44.05 34.74 -28.35
CA LEU A 554 -42.61 34.50 -28.27
C LEU A 554 -42.25 34.19 -26.82
N SER A 555 -41.59 33.06 -26.57
CA SER A 555 -41.12 32.68 -25.22
C SER A 555 -39.66 32.24 -25.23
N GLY A 556 -38.90 32.62 -24.20
CA GLY A 556 -37.48 32.29 -24.11
C GLY A 556 -36.90 32.60 -22.74
N ARG A 557 -35.90 31.82 -22.30
CA ARG A 557 -35.34 31.88 -20.94
C ARG A 557 -33.86 32.25 -20.97
N GLY A 558 -33.52 33.36 -20.33
CA GLY A 558 -32.15 33.79 -20.10
C GLY A 558 -31.45 32.99 -19.01
N GLN A 559 -30.29 32.42 -19.34
CA GLN A 559 -29.46 31.65 -18.42
C GLN A 559 -28.14 32.36 -18.08
N ASN A 560 -27.84 32.48 -16.79
CA ASN A 560 -26.53 32.79 -16.25
C ASN A 560 -25.87 31.48 -15.80
N LEU A 561 -24.84 31.05 -16.53
CA LEU A 561 -24.02 29.89 -16.20
C LEU A 561 -22.76 30.39 -15.49
N SER A 562 -22.59 30.07 -14.21
CA SER A 562 -21.53 30.63 -13.37
C SER A 562 -21.09 29.65 -12.29
N LEU A 563 -19.80 29.32 -12.25
CA LEU A 563 -19.19 28.55 -11.15
C LEU A 563 -18.28 29.45 -10.32
N SER A 564 -18.22 29.17 -9.02
CA SER A 564 -17.20 29.66 -8.10
C SER A 564 -16.54 28.52 -7.34
N VAL A 565 -15.41 28.81 -6.71
CA VAL A 565 -14.67 27.88 -5.85
C VAL A 565 -14.48 28.47 -4.46
N THR A 566 -14.56 27.64 -3.42
CA THR A 566 -14.43 28.11 -2.02
C THR A 566 -13.05 28.63 -1.65
N SER A 567 -12.01 28.28 -2.40
CA SER A 567 -10.68 28.88 -2.24
C SER A 567 -9.97 29.03 -3.59
N SER A 568 -9.27 30.16 -3.75
CA SER A 568 -8.34 30.40 -4.86
C SER A 568 -6.99 29.70 -4.68
N ASP A 569 -6.70 29.18 -3.50
CA ASP A 569 -5.46 28.45 -3.20
C ASP A 569 -5.67 27.27 -2.23
N LEU A 570 -4.89 26.21 -2.43
CA LEU A 570 -4.82 25.05 -1.55
C LEU A 570 -3.36 24.78 -1.16
N ALA A 571 -3.04 25.05 0.10
CA ALA A 571 -1.76 24.75 0.71
C ALA A 571 -1.82 23.40 1.45
N PHE A 572 -1.00 22.46 0.99
CA PHE A 572 -0.84 21.13 1.59
C PHE A 572 0.20 21.13 2.73
N GLY A 573 1.08 22.14 2.76
CA GLY A 573 2.13 22.26 3.76
C GLY A 573 3.32 21.33 3.46
N THR A 574 3.93 20.78 4.51
CA THR A 574 5.01 19.79 4.39
C THR A 574 4.44 18.37 4.43
N VAL A 575 4.78 17.57 3.43
CA VAL A 575 4.35 16.16 3.29
C VAL A 575 5.59 15.29 3.08
N THR A 576 5.63 14.10 3.69
CA THR A 576 6.78 13.20 3.55
C THR A 576 6.79 12.61 2.13
N GLU A 577 7.98 12.40 1.56
CA GLU A 577 8.14 11.72 0.26
C GLU A 577 7.36 10.39 0.21
N HIS A 578 6.70 10.13 -0.93
CA HIS A 578 5.86 8.96 -1.18
C HIS A 578 4.64 8.80 -0.23
N THR A 579 4.26 9.87 0.49
CA THR A 579 3.01 9.93 1.26
C THR A 579 2.05 10.95 0.64
N ARG A 580 0.73 10.77 0.86
CA ARG A 580 -0.31 11.63 0.29
C ARG A 580 -0.98 12.49 1.35
N ALA A 581 -1.20 13.77 1.05
CA ALA A 581 -2.07 14.66 1.82
C ALA A 581 -3.23 15.17 0.96
N GLU A 582 -4.42 15.28 1.55
CA GLU A 582 -5.65 15.61 0.83
C GLU A 582 -6.30 16.91 1.34
N ARG A 583 -7.03 17.58 0.46
CA ARG A 583 -7.83 18.79 0.70
C ARG A 583 -9.09 18.76 -0.17
N ASN A 584 -10.22 19.17 0.38
CA ASN A 584 -11.44 19.30 -0.40
C ASN A 584 -11.51 20.68 -1.06
N LEU A 585 -11.74 20.69 -2.38
CA LEU A 585 -12.18 21.87 -3.11
C LEU A 585 -13.71 21.80 -3.25
N THR A 586 -14.43 22.81 -2.78
CA THR A 586 -15.86 22.93 -3.05
C THR A 586 -16.07 23.85 -4.25
N ILE A 587 -16.81 23.36 -5.23
CA ILE A 587 -17.23 24.07 -6.44
C ILE A 587 -18.73 24.36 -6.28
N GLU A 588 -19.12 25.62 -6.42
CA GLU A 588 -20.49 26.11 -6.22
C GLU A 588 -21.02 26.69 -7.52
N ASN A 589 -22.28 26.40 -7.88
CA ASN A 589 -22.94 27.06 -9.01
C ASN A 589 -23.75 28.26 -8.51
N THR A 590 -23.22 29.45 -8.74
CA THR A 590 -23.84 30.74 -8.40
C THR A 590 -24.73 31.28 -9.53
N GLY A 591 -24.93 30.51 -10.59
CA GLY A 591 -25.84 30.78 -11.70
C GLY A 591 -27.28 30.32 -11.45
N ASN A 592 -28.17 30.57 -12.43
CA ASN A 592 -29.58 30.14 -12.39
C ASN A 592 -29.87 28.94 -13.33
N ALA A 593 -28.84 28.39 -13.94
CA ALA A 593 -28.90 27.22 -14.82
C ALA A 593 -27.79 26.23 -14.46
N SER A 594 -28.05 24.93 -14.65
CA SER A 594 -27.13 23.86 -14.32
C SER A 594 -25.84 23.95 -15.16
N VAL A 595 -24.69 23.79 -14.52
CA VAL A 595 -23.38 23.80 -15.18
C VAL A 595 -22.77 22.42 -15.10
N SER A 596 -22.51 21.80 -16.26
CA SER A 596 -21.65 20.62 -16.32
C SER A 596 -20.17 21.03 -16.34
N VAL A 597 -19.38 20.48 -15.43
CA VAL A 597 -17.92 20.52 -15.45
C VAL A 597 -17.44 19.41 -16.38
N SER A 598 -16.71 19.80 -17.42
CA SER A 598 -16.20 18.89 -18.46
C SER A 598 -14.86 18.28 -18.10
N ASN A 599 -14.01 19.01 -17.36
CA ASN A 599 -12.66 18.59 -17.02
C ASN A 599 -12.13 19.28 -15.74
N LEU A 600 -11.31 18.56 -14.98
CA LEU A 600 -10.47 19.08 -13.91
C LEU A 600 -9.00 18.84 -14.28
N SER A 601 -8.31 19.92 -14.65
CA SER A 601 -6.95 19.84 -15.20
C SER A 601 -5.91 20.38 -14.22
N VAL A 602 -4.89 19.59 -13.90
CA VAL A 602 -3.73 20.06 -13.12
C VAL A 602 -2.58 20.37 -14.07
N SER A 603 -2.04 21.58 -13.97
CA SER A 603 -0.89 22.06 -14.77
C SER A 603 0.22 22.55 -13.86
N GLY A 604 1.43 22.02 -14.03
CA GLY A 604 2.58 22.29 -13.16
C GLY A 604 3.28 21.01 -12.74
N SER A 605 3.52 20.84 -11.44
CA SER A 605 4.07 19.59 -10.90
C SER A 605 3.06 18.44 -10.93
N ASP A 606 3.57 17.28 -11.33
CA ASP A 606 2.96 15.95 -11.30
C ASP A 606 2.70 15.39 -9.89
N ALA A 607 3.31 15.97 -8.85
CA ALA A 607 3.04 15.64 -7.45
C ALA A 607 1.64 16.09 -6.97
N PHE A 608 0.85 16.79 -7.80
CA PHE A 608 -0.53 17.16 -7.48
C PHE A 608 -1.52 16.40 -8.36
N GLY A 609 -2.63 15.98 -7.76
CA GLY A 609 -3.75 15.40 -8.49
C GLY A 609 -5.10 15.84 -7.92
N VAL A 610 -6.15 15.47 -8.64
CA VAL A 610 -7.55 15.78 -8.29
C VAL A 610 -8.42 14.57 -8.64
N GLN A 611 -9.48 14.35 -7.87
CA GLN A 611 -10.54 13.40 -8.19
C GLN A 611 -11.15 13.75 -9.56
N GLN A 612 -10.93 12.88 -10.55
CA GLN A 612 -11.41 13.07 -11.90
C GLN A 612 -12.87 12.65 -12.08
N GLY A 613 -13.52 13.23 -13.08
CA GLY A 613 -14.91 12.94 -13.46
C GLY A 613 -15.61 14.18 -14.04
N SER A 614 -16.51 13.98 -14.99
CA SER A 614 -17.45 15.02 -15.43
C SER A 614 -18.70 14.98 -14.55
N PHE A 615 -19.21 16.13 -14.11
CA PHE A 615 -20.34 16.21 -13.19
C PHE A 615 -21.14 17.48 -13.42
N THR A 616 -22.40 17.51 -13.00
CA THR A 616 -23.26 18.69 -13.12
C THR A 616 -23.50 19.32 -11.76
N VAL A 617 -23.22 20.62 -11.65
CA VAL A 617 -23.55 21.44 -10.48
C VAL A 617 -24.82 22.22 -10.81
N ARG A 618 -25.91 21.94 -10.11
CA ARG A 618 -27.21 22.59 -10.31
C ARG A 618 -27.27 23.97 -9.62
N PRO A 619 -28.20 24.88 -9.97
CA PRO A 619 -28.26 26.23 -9.40
C PRO A 619 -28.29 26.23 -7.87
N GLY A 620 -27.38 26.98 -7.24
CA GLY A 620 -27.25 27.03 -5.78
C GLY A 620 -26.67 25.77 -5.11
N ALA A 621 -26.35 24.72 -5.89
CA ALA A 621 -25.75 23.50 -5.36
C ALA A 621 -24.21 23.60 -5.30
N THR A 622 -23.63 22.73 -4.48
CA THR A 622 -22.17 22.58 -4.34
C THR A 622 -21.72 21.15 -4.59
N ARG A 623 -20.58 20.96 -5.25
CA ARG A 623 -19.90 19.67 -5.42
C ARG A 623 -18.49 19.74 -4.85
N ASN A 624 -18.13 18.76 -4.02
CA ASN A 624 -16.78 18.63 -3.46
C ASN A 624 -15.91 17.76 -4.36
N ARG A 625 -14.63 18.14 -4.51
CA ARG A 625 -13.63 17.36 -5.23
C ARG A 625 -12.36 17.27 -4.41
N THR A 626 -11.89 16.06 -4.14
CA THR A 626 -10.65 15.84 -3.40
C THR A 626 -9.46 16.18 -4.27
N VAL A 627 -8.65 17.14 -3.81
CA VAL A 627 -7.35 17.50 -4.39
C VAL A 627 -6.26 16.94 -3.47
N TYR A 628 -5.22 16.35 -4.03
CA TYR A 628 -4.15 15.71 -3.27
C TYR A 628 -2.76 16.18 -3.70
N PHE A 629 -1.81 16.05 -2.77
CA PHE A 629 -0.39 16.28 -2.96
C PHE A 629 0.39 15.06 -2.48
N GLU A 630 1.22 14.50 -3.35
CA GLU A 630 2.04 13.30 -3.15
C GLU A 630 3.45 13.54 -3.71
N PRO A 631 4.36 14.13 -2.91
CA PRO A 631 5.71 14.48 -3.36
C PRO A 631 6.59 13.23 -3.56
N THR A 632 7.30 13.17 -4.68
CA THR A 632 8.37 12.20 -4.95
C THR A 632 9.77 12.73 -4.63
N THR A 633 9.88 14.01 -4.24
CA THR A 633 11.15 14.64 -3.84
C THR A 633 10.96 15.66 -2.72
N ALA A 634 11.99 15.86 -1.91
CA ALA A 634 12.05 16.78 -0.78
C ALA A 634 12.17 18.26 -1.17
N THR A 635 11.37 18.69 -2.15
CA THR A 635 11.41 20.03 -2.72
C THR A 635 10.02 20.69 -2.69
N SER A 636 10.00 22.02 -2.82
CA SER A 636 8.76 22.78 -2.95
C SER A 636 8.15 22.58 -4.33
N ALA A 637 6.90 22.13 -4.39
CA ALA A 637 6.15 21.93 -5.61
C ALA A 637 4.97 22.91 -5.70
N SER A 638 4.62 23.29 -6.93
CA SER A 638 3.46 24.13 -7.22
C SER A 638 2.77 23.70 -8.51
N ALA A 639 1.46 23.82 -8.55
CA ALA A 639 0.64 23.61 -9.74
C ALA A 639 -0.57 24.56 -9.76
N THR A 640 -1.34 24.56 -10.84
CA THR A 640 -2.64 25.21 -10.93
C THR A 640 -3.68 24.16 -11.35
N LEU A 641 -4.78 24.09 -10.61
CA LEU A 641 -5.97 23.31 -10.96
C LEU A 641 -6.95 24.21 -11.71
N GLY A 642 -7.27 23.89 -12.96
CA GLY A 642 -8.31 24.53 -13.76
C GLY A 642 -9.60 23.72 -13.76
N VAL A 643 -10.73 24.39 -13.51
CA VAL A 643 -12.08 23.85 -13.62
C VAL A 643 -12.67 24.32 -14.95
N THR A 644 -12.87 23.41 -15.90
CA THR A 644 -13.44 23.72 -17.23
C THR A 644 -14.90 23.29 -17.28
N ALA A 645 -15.77 24.16 -17.79
CA ALA A 645 -17.20 23.87 -17.96
C ALA A 645 -17.48 23.26 -19.36
N THR A 646 -18.71 22.83 -19.62
CA THR A 646 -19.12 22.42 -20.99
C THR A 646 -19.47 23.60 -21.90
N TYR A 647 -19.71 24.79 -21.33
CA TYR A 647 -20.07 26.01 -22.08
C TYR A 647 -18.87 26.90 -22.43
N ASP A 648 -17.67 26.54 -21.98
CA ASP A 648 -16.44 27.31 -22.16
C ASP A 648 -15.26 26.32 -22.22
N ASP A 649 -14.44 26.40 -23.28
CA ASP A 649 -13.26 25.54 -23.43
C ASP A 649 -12.12 25.98 -22.50
N ASP A 650 -12.12 27.24 -22.05
CA ASP A 650 -11.15 27.77 -21.08
C ASP A 650 -11.60 27.50 -19.62
N PRO A 651 -10.66 27.36 -18.66
CA PRO A 651 -11.01 27.17 -17.26
C PRO A 651 -11.79 28.35 -16.66
N VAL A 652 -13.05 28.12 -16.29
CA VAL A 652 -13.95 29.13 -15.69
C VAL A 652 -13.57 29.46 -14.23
N ALA A 653 -12.80 28.59 -13.58
CA ALA A 653 -12.14 28.87 -12.31
C ALA A 653 -10.75 28.23 -12.25
N THR A 654 -9.82 28.85 -11.51
CA THR A 654 -8.47 28.33 -11.30
C THR A 654 -8.06 28.40 -9.82
N VAL A 655 -7.38 27.37 -9.33
CA VAL A 655 -6.92 27.23 -7.94
C VAL A 655 -5.42 26.99 -7.90
N ALA A 656 -4.66 27.80 -7.16
CA ALA A 656 -3.23 27.62 -6.98
C ALA A 656 -2.94 26.50 -5.96
N LEU A 657 -2.15 25.51 -6.34
CA LEU A 657 -1.76 24.39 -5.49
C LEU A 657 -0.31 24.57 -5.01
N SER A 658 -0.05 24.34 -3.73
CA SER A 658 1.30 24.44 -3.16
C SER A 658 1.56 23.41 -2.06
N GLY A 659 2.78 22.88 -2.05
CA GLY A 659 3.22 21.84 -1.11
C GLY A 659 4.74 21.76 -1.07
N THR A 660 5.29 21.06 -0.08
CA THR A 660 6.74 20.84 0.02
C THR A 660 7.00 19.42 0.51
N GLY A 661 7.77 18.66 -0.27
CA GLY A 661 8.24 17.36 0.17
C GLY A 661 9.29 17.48 1.28
N ARG A 662 9.38 16.45 2.13
CA ARG A 662 10.45 16.28 3.13
C ARG A 662 10.92 14.82 3.07
N PRO A 663 12.23 14.52 3.25
CA PRO A 663 12.66 13.13 3.36
C PRO A 663 12.01 12.43 4.53
N ALA A 664 11.66 11.16 4.33
CA ALA A 664 11.20 10.27 5.37
C ALA A 664 12.25 10.14 6.50
N SER A 665 11.82 9.77 7.69
CA SER A 665 12.72 9.56 8.84
C SER A 665 12.75 8.12 9.28
N VAL A 666 13.94 7.51 9.35
CA VAL A 666 14.13 6.23 10.04
C VAL A 666 14.38 6.45 11.53
N GLU A 667 13.60 5.77 12.38
CA GLU A 667 13.77 5.75 13.82
C GLU A 667 13.98 4.32 14.33
N ALA A 668 14.74 4.18 15.43
CA ALA A 668 14.89 2.93 16.16
C ALA A 668 14.02 2.95 17.42
N ASN A 669 13.43 1.81 17.80
CA ASN A 669 12.65 1.68 19.03
C ASN A 669 13.44 1.94 20.33
N ARG A 670 14.77 2.04 20.23
CA ARG A 670 15.70 2.43 21.30
C ARG A 670 17.01 2.95 20.71
N SER A 671 17.51 4.06 21.27
CA SER A 671 18.81 4.66 20.91
C SER A 671 20.01 3.94 21.53
N ASN A 672 19.79 2.96 22.42
CA ASN A 672 20.86 2.18 23.02
C ASN A 672 20.46 0.73 23.36
N VAL A 673 21.46 -0.13 23.50
CA VAL A 673 21.37 -1.55 23.84
C VAL A 673 22.39 -1.88 24.93
N THR A 674 21.92 -2.13 26.15
CA THR A 674 22.77 -2.58 27.26
C THR A 674 22.64 -4.07 27.49
N PHE A 675 23.71 -4.83 27.28
CA PHE A 675 23.76 -6.29 27.50
C PHE A 675 24.03 -6.68 28.96
N GLY A 676 24.33 -5.70 29.83
CA GLY A 676 24.64 -5.92 31.24
C GLY A 676 26.00 -6.59 31.46
N SER A 677 26.15 -7.28 32.60
CA SER A 677 27.34 -8.07 32.91
C SER A 677 27.23 -9.49 32.34
N GLN A 678 28.09 -9.85 31.39
CA GLN A 678 28.15 -11.17 30.76
C GLN A 678 29.53 -11.81 30.98
N GLN A 679 29.58 -13.13 31.15
CA GLN A 679 30.85 -13.83 31.37
C GLN A 679 31.66 -13.89 30.07
N VAL A 680 32.98 -13.71 30.15
CA VAL A 680 33.89 -13.88 29.00
C VAL A 680 33.66 -15.23 28.33
N GLY A 681 33.56 -15.25 27.00
CA GLY A 681 33.27 -16.45 26.20
C GLY A 681 31.79 -16.82 26.08
N THR A 682 30.86 -16.03 26.62
CA THR A 682 29.42 -16.18 26.37
C THR A 682 28.94 -15.27 25.23
N SER A 683 27.75 -15.55 24.69
CA SER A 683 27.08 -14.76 23.66
C SER A 683 25.67 -14.41 24.13
N THR A 684 25.27 -13.15 24.03
CA THR A 684 23.92 -12.66 24.38
C THR A 684 23.40 -11.75 23.27
N THR A 685 22.17 -11.96 22.80
CA THR A 685 21.57 -11.20 21.71
C THR A 685 20.52 -10.19 22.18
N ALA A 686 20.29 -9.16 21.36
CA ALA A 686 19.22 -8.19 21.53
C ALA A 686 18.77 -7.62 20.17
N THR A 687 17.47 -7.42 19.99
CA THR A 687 16.86 -7.04 18.70
C THR A 687 16.34 -5.62 18.71
N VAL A 688 16.87 -4.75 17.85
CA VAL A 688 16.38 -3.37 17.65
C VAL A 688 15.39 -3.41 16.50
N SER A 689 14.26 -2.73 16.66
CA SER A 689 13.29 -2.54 15.58
C SER A 689 13.50 -1.15 14.98
N LEU A 690 13.57 -1.09 13.64
CA LEU A 690 13.64 0.12 12.83
C LEU A 690 12.28 0.33 12.14
N ALA A 691 11.82 1.57 12.06
CA ALA A 691 10.56 1.94 11.40
C ALA A 691 10.62 3.37 10.85
N THR A 692 9.66 3.72 9.98
CA THR A 692 9.43 5.10 9.48
C THR A 692 8.15 5.67 10.09
N PRO A 693 8.19 6.28 11.30
CA PRO A 693 6.99 6.68 12.03
C PRO A 693 6.19 7.81 11.37
N ASP A 694 6.75 8.46 10.34
CA ASP A 694 6.08 9.46 9.51
C ASP A 694 5.41 8.87 8.25
N GLY A 695 5.37 7.53 8.11
CA GLY A 695 4.63 6.83 7.05
C GLY A 695 5.33 6.74 5.70
N GLY A 696 6.45 7.44 5.51
CA GLY A 696 7.23 7.42 4.29
C GLY A 696 8.04 6.14 4.08
N THR A 697 8.65 6.01 2.90
CA THR A 697 9.54 4.91 2.54
C THR A 697 11.01 5.29 2.71
N VAL A 698 11.84 4.36 3.17
CA VAL A 698 13.31 4.54 3.30
C VAL A 698 14.01 3.24 2.88
N ASP A 699 14.93 3.32 1.94
CA ASP A 699 15.77 2.18 1.56
C ASP A 699 16.96 2.05 2.53
N LEU A 700 17.03 0.92 3.23
CA LEU A 700 18.18 0.52 4.03
C LEU A 700 19.19 -0.22 3.14
N SER A 701 20.41 0.30 3.06
CA SER A 701 21.53 -0.37 2.39
C SER A 701 22.35 -1.25 3.34
N GLY A 702 21.78 -1.62 4.50
CA GLY A 702 22.40 -2.46 5.52
C GLY A 702 22.79 -1.73 6.82
N VAL A 703 23.56 -2.41 7.67
CA VAL A 703 24.04 -1.89 8.97
C VAL A 703 25.52 -2.22 9.20
N GLU A 704 26.22 -1.38 9.96
CA GLU A 704 27.63 -1.57 10.30
C GLU A 704 27.94 -1.30 11.79
N LEU A 705 29.03 -1.90 12.31
CA LEU A 705 29.54 -1.67 13.67
C LEU A 705 30.74 -0.72 13.62
N VAL A 706 30.70 0.41 14.34
CA VAL A 706 31.60 1.56 14.10
C VAL A 706 32.34 2.06 15.36
N GLY A 707 33.47 1.41 15.66
CA GLY A 707 34.31 1.77 16.80
C GLY A 707 35.37 0.72 17.16
N ALA A 708 35.93 0.87 18.37
CA ALA A 708 37.15 0.17 18.79
C ALA A 708 36.92 -1.20 19.42
N ASN A 709 35.68 -1.56 19.77
CA ASN A 709 35.31 -2.83 20.41
C ASN A 709 34.52 -3.76 19.49
N ALA A 710 34.41 -3.45 18.19
CA ALA A 710 33.63 -4.21 17.22
C ALA A 710 33.89 -5.73 17.24
N SER A 711 35.10 -6.18 17.62
CA SER A 711 35.41 -7.61 17.80
C SER A 711 34.73 -8.31 18.99
N ALA A 712 34.00 -7.56 19.83
CA ALA A 712 33.18 -8.04 20.94
C ALA A 712 31.66 -7.95 20.65
N PHE A 713 31.28 -7.49 19.45
CA PHE A 713 29.89 -7.41 19.00
C PHE A 713 29.75 -8.07 17.61
N ALA A 714 28.55 -8.51 17.27
CA ALA A 714 28.26 -9.02 15.93
C ALA A 714 26.83 -8.66 15.52
N VAL A 715 26.59 -8.46 14.23
CA VAL A 715 25.23 -8.45 13.67
C VAL A 715 24.88 -9.90 13.33
N VAL A 716 23.73 -10.36 13.83
CA VAL A 716 23.26 -11.75 13.73
C VAL A 716 22.22 -11.91 12.61
N SER A 717 21.39 -10.88 12.42
CA SER A 717 20.37 -10.80 11.36
C SER A 717 19.92 -9.37 11.15
N GLY A 718 19.29 -9.09 10.00
CA GLY A 718 18.72 -7.78 9.65
C GLY A 718 19.71 -6.84 8.95
N ASP A 719 20.82 -7.37 8.45
CA ASP A 719 21.90 -6.67 7.76
C ASP A 719 21.75 -6.57 6.23
N GLY A 720 20.77 -7.26 5.65
CA GLY A 720 20.46 -7.20 4.22
C GLY A 720 19.79 -5.88 3.80
N GLU A 721 19.86 -5.59 2.50
CA GLU A 721 19.15 -4.48 1.87
C GLU A 721 17.63 -4.69 1.98
N THR A 722 16.87 -3.64 2.33
CA THR A 722 15.40 -3.68 2.44
C THR A 722 14.80 -2.28 2.43
N THR A 723 13.55 -2.14 2.00
CA THR A 723 12.78 -0.90 2.10
C THR A 723 11.94 -0.92 3.38
N LEU A 724 11.99 0.14 4.19
CA LEU A 724 11.06 0.39 5.27
C LEU A 724 9.80 1.09 4.75
N SER A 725 8.65 0.74 5.31
CA SER A 725 7.37 1.45 5.16
C SER A 725 6.71 1.56 6.54
N GLY A 726 5.85 2.56 6.76
CA GLY A 726 5.47 2.99 8.11
C GLY A 726 4.71 1.99 9.00
N SER A 727 4.31 0.82 8.49
CA SER A 727 3.72 -0.28 9.25
C SER A 727 4.74 -1.35 9.69
N ASP A 728 5.85 -1.48 8.96
CA ASP A 728 6.67 -2.68 8.97
C ASP A 728 7.98 -2.46 9.75
N ALA A 729 8.03 -3.06 10.93
CA ALA A 729 9.21 -3.04 11.79
C ALA A 729 10.31 -3.98 11.25
N HIS A 730 11.40 -3.43 10.73
CA HIS A 730 12.58 -4.23 10.39
C HIS A 730 13.40 -4.54 11.64
N GLU A 731 13.68 -5.82 11.89
CA GLU A 731 14.37 -6.29 13.09
C GLU A 731 15.86 -6.57 12.85
N VAL A 732 16.72 -5.74 13.45
CA VAL A 732 18.17 -5.93 13.46
C VAL A 732 18.59 -6.57 14.79
N THR A 733 19.11 -7.80 14.73
CA THR A 733 19.58 -8.50 15.93
C THR A 733 21.10 -8.38 16.06
N VAL A 734 21.55 -7.90 17.21
CA VAL A 734 22.98 -7.77 17.57
C VAL A 734 23.34 -8.68 18.73
N ALA A 735 24.53 -9.27 18.70
CA ALA A 735 25.13 -10.06 19.76
C ALA A 735 26.25 -9.30 20.47
N PHE A 736 26.42 -9.58 21.76
CA PHE A 736 27.60 -9.24 22.55
C PHE A 736 28.36 -10.52 22.91
N GLU A 737 29.62 -10.61 22.46
CA GLU A 737 30.47 -11.81 22.52
C GLU A 737 31.88 -11.47 23.09
N PRO A 738 31.98 -11.11 24.39
CA PRO A 738 33.22 -10.62 24.95
C PRO A 738 34.32 -11.69 25.07
N ARG A 739 35.51 -11.38 24.54
CA ARG A 739 36.73 -12.20 24.62
C ARG A 739 37.74 -11.75 25.69
N SER A 740 37.45 -10.67 26.42
CA SER A 740 38.27 -10.14 27.50
C SER A 740 37.40 -9.35 28.48
N ALA A 741 37.76 -9.40 29.76
CA ALA A 741 37.04 -8.69 30.82
C ALA A 741 37.06 -7.15 30.65
N GLY A 742 36.15 -6.48 31.36
CA GLY A 742 35.98 -5.02 31.35
C GLY A 742 34.81 -4.53 30.49
N GLU A 743 34.57 -3.22 30.55
CA GLU A 743 33.50 -2.54 29.81
C GLU A 743 33.82 -2.46 28.31
N LYS A 744 32.83 -2.73 27.47
CA LYS A 744 32.87 -2.68 26.01
C LYS A 744 31.73 -1.78 25.54
N THR A 745 32.07 -0.74 24.78
CA THR A 745 31.12 0.16 24.13
C THR A 745 31.38 0.20 22.63
N GLU A 746 30.30 0.27 21.86
CA GLU A 746 30.33 0.24 20.39
C GLU A 746 29.10 0.98 19.82
N ARG A 747 29.03 1.25 18.51
CA ARG A 747 27.81 1.77 17.86
C ARG A 747 27.39 0.90 16.68
N LEU A 748 26.09 0.63 16.59
CA LEU A 748 25.44 0.12 15.39
C LEU A 748 24.96 1.33 14.57
N ARG A 749 25.43 1.46 13.33
CA ARG A 749 25.05 2.52 12.40
C ARG A 749 24.19 1.95 11.28
N VAL A 750 23.04 2.58 11.04
CA VAL A 750 22.09 2.19 10.00
C VAL A 750 22.40 2.98 8.73
N LEU A 751 22.69 2.27 7.64
CA LEU A 751 22.97 2.86 6.33
C LEU A 751 21.64 2.92 5.54
N ASN A 752 21.30 4.10 5.06
CA ASN A 752 20.01 4.36 4.41
C ASN A 752 20.08 5.56 3.46
N ASP A 753 19.10 5.67 2.59
CA ASP A 753 18.96 6.75 1.59
C ASP A 753 18.30 8.03 2.13
N SER A 754 17.68 7.99 3.32
CA SER A 754 17.00 9.16 3.88
C SER A 754 17.98 10.33 4.04
N GLY A 755 17.62 11.50 3.51
CA GLY A 755 18.46 12.70 3.50
C GLY A 755 18.72 13.34 4.88
N GLY A 756 18.47 12.61 5.96
CA GLY A 756 18.68 13.04 7.34
C GLY A 756 20.09 12.74 7.89
N SER A 757 20.24 12.89 9.20
CA SER A 757 21.44 12.42 9.91
C SER A 757 21.42 10.90 10.05
N ALA A 758 22.57 10.23 9.84
CA ALA A 758 22.70 8.79 10.01
C ALA A 758 22.21 8.34 11.41
N LEU A 759 21.32 7.34 11.43
CA LEU A 759 20.80 6.74 12.65
C LEU A 759 21.87 5.84 13.27
N GLU A 760 22.22 6.12 14.53
CA GLU A 760 23.20 5.37 15.32
C GLU A 760 22.59 4.93 16.65
N ILE A 761 22.92 3.71 17.06
CA ILE A 761 22.43 3.07 18.29
C ILE A 761 23.64 2.64 19.12
N ASP A 762 23.75 3.16 20.35
CA ASP A 762 24.85 2.82 21.25
C ASP A 762 24.72 1.39 21.79
N LEU A 763 25.78 0.59 21.69
CA LEU A 763 25.88 -0.75 22.25
C LEU A 763 26.82 -0.74 23.47
N ALA A 764 26.40 -1.33 24.59
CA ALA A 764 27.23 -1.40 25.79
C ALA A 764 27.09 -2.74 26.53
N GLY A 765 28.20 -3.31 26.97
CA GLY A 765 28.24 -4.53 27.78
C GLY A 765 29.46 -4.55 28.70
N THR A 766 29.34 -5.21 29.86
CA THR A 766 30.47 -5.43 30.76
C THR A 766 30.84 -6.90 30.74
N ALA A 767 32.09 -7.20 30.42
CA ALA A 767 32.61 -8.57 30.46
C ALA A 767 33.19 -8.87 31.85
N VAL A 768 32.70 -9.94 32.49
CA VAL A 768 33.16 -10.40 33.81
C VAL A 768 33.86 -11.77 33.71
N ALA A 769 34.81 -12.03 34.60
CA ALA A 769 35.60 -13.25 34.65
C ALA A 769 35.97 -13.67 36.10
N PRO A 770 35.98 -14.97 36.41
CA PRO A 770 36.53 -15.44 37.68
C PRO A 770 38.07 -15.43 37.64
N ASN A 771 38.73 -15.30 38.80
CA ASN A 771 40.20 -15.29 38.90
C ASN A 771 40.67 -16.11 40.11
N VAL A 772 41.34 -17.24 39.88
CA VAL A 772 41.82 -18.16 40.93
C VAL A 772 43.17 -17.73 41.50
N VAL A 773 43.17 -17.45 42.80
CA VAL A 773 44.38 -17.10 43.56
C VAL A 773 44.63 -18.18 44.62
N VAL A 774 45.84 -18.73 44.64
CA VAL A 774 46.26 -19.76 45.61
C VAL A 774 47.36 -19.23 46.54
N SER A 775 47.22 -19.44 47.85
CA SER A 775 48.14 -18.90 48.85
C SER A 775 48.30 -19.79 50.09
N PRO A 776 49.52 -20.19 50.49
CA PRO A 776 50.80 -19.90 49.83
C PRO A 776 50.98 -20.74 48.54
N SER A 777 51.80 -20.27 47.61
CA SER A 777 52.15 -20.98 46.36
C SER A 777 53.04 -22.22 46.56
N SER A 778 53.49 -22.48 47.79
CA SER A 778 54.27 -23.67 48.17
C SER A 778 54.09 -24.02 49.65
N LEU A 779 54.17 -25.31 49.98
CA LEU A 779 54.13 -25.84 51.34
C LEU A 779 55.37 -26.71 51.63
N SER A 780 56.09 -26.39 52.70
CA SER A 780 57.21 -27.19 53.20
C SER A 780 56.84 -27.97 54.46
N PHE A 781 57.29 -29.22 54.49
CA PHE A 781 57.11 -30.18 55.58
C PHE A 781 58.46 -30.57 56.23
N ALA A 782 59.45 -29.68 56.15
CA ALA A 782 60.76 -29.88 56.74
C ALA A 782 60.71 -30.30 58.22
N ASN A 783 61.59 -31.23 58.58
CA ASN A 783 61.68 -31.88 59.91
C ASN A 783 60.50 -32.79 60.28
N ALA A 784 59.64 -33.19 59.33
CA ALA A 784 58.68 -34.26 59.57
C ALA A 784 59.41 -35.57 59.91
N THR A 785 59.02 -36.20 61.02
CA THR A 785 59.57 -37.50 61.45
C THR A 785 58.91 -38.65 60.69
N VAL A 786 59.70 -39.66 60.34
CA VAL A 786 59.23 -40.90 59.70
C VAL A 786 58.02 -41.49 60.45
N ASP A 787 57.04 -41.93 59.68
CA ASP A 787 55.74 -42.48 60.11
C ASP A 787 54.83 -41.53 60.93
N GLN A 788 55.08 -40.21 60.92
CA GLN A 788 54.15 -39.22 61.50
C GLN A 788 53.57 -38.27 60.45
N THR A 789 52.25 -38.05 60.51
CA THR A 789 51.54 -37.11 59.64
C THR A 789 51.66 -35.67 60.12
N THR A 790 52.21 -34.79 59.28
CA THR A 790 52.18 -33.33 59.46
C THR A 790 51.13 -32.70 58.55
N THR A 791 50.38 -31.72 59.04
CA THR A 791 49.33 -31.02 58.26
C THR A 791 49.68 -29.53 58.09
N ARG A 792 49.44 -29.01 56.87
CA ARG A 792 49.51 -27.59 56.51
C ARG A 792 48.20 -27.18 55.82
N THR A 793 48.02 -25.88 55.59
CA THR A 793 46.82 -25.31 54.97
C THR A 793 47.15 -24.45 53.77
N LEU A 794 46.29 -24.52 52.75
CA LEU A 794 46.33 -23.73 51.52
C LEU A 794 44.99 -23.00 51.37
N VAL A 795 45.00 -21.72 51.00
CA VAL A 795 43.80 -20.97 50.66
C VAL A 795 43.67 -20.89 49.13
N VAL A 796 42.48 -21.22 48.63
CA VAL A 796 42.05 -20.96 47.25
C VAL A 796 41.01 -19.85 47.32
N ALA A 797 41.23 -18.75 46.61
CA ALA A 797 40.38 -17.57 46.61
C ALA A 797 39.94 -17.22 45.18
N ASN A 798 38.75 -16.62 45.06
CA ASN A 798 38.32 -15.97 43.83
C ASN A 798 38.54 -14.46 43.97
N ALA A 799 39.48 -13.92 43.20
CA ALA A 799 39.78 -12.48 43.14
C ALA A 799 39.11 -11.78 41.95
N GLY A 800 38.31 -12.49 41.16
CA GLY A 800 37.60 -11.99 39.99
C GLY A 800 36.20 -11.46 40.34
N ASP A 801 35.47 -11.04 39.32
CA ASP A 801 34.13 -10.44 39.41
C ASP A 801 33.00 -11.38 38.96
N ALA A 802 33.31 -12.54 38.38
CA ALA A 802 32.36 -13.65 38.18
C ALA A 802 32.59 -14.81 39.17
N ASN A 803 31.63 -15.74 39.27
CA ASN A 803 31.77 -16.95 40.09
C ASN A 803 32.84 -17.89 39.53
N LEU A 804 33.72 -18.39 40.39
CA LEU A 804 34.76 -19.36 40.07
C LEU A 804 34.30 -20.77 40.44
N THR A 805 34.28 -21.68 39.48
CA THR A 805 34.08 -23.11 39.65
C THR A 805 35.44 -23.82 39.66
N VAL A 806 35.78 -24.47 40.76
CA VAL A 806 36.91 -25.42 40.84
C VAL A 806 36.36 -26.82 40.57
N ASP A 807 36.73 -27.39 39.43
CA ASP A 807 36.27 -28.70 38.97
C ASP A 807 37.07 -29.87 39.54
N SER A 808 38.38 -29.68 39.75
CA SER A 808 39.23 -30.73 40.33
C SER A 808 40.40 -30.18 41.12
N VAL A 809 40.66 -30.81 42.27
CA VAL A 809 41.89 -30.66 43.05
C VAL A 809 42.63 -31.99 42.99
N ALA A 810 43.76 -32.02 42.28
CA ALA A 810 44.52 -33.22 41.97
C ALA A 810 45.95 -33.13 42.50
N LEU A 811 46.47 -34.24 43.02
CA LEU A 811 47.82 -34.35 43.57
C LEU A 811 48.65 -35.33 42.72
N THR A 812 49.80 -34.86 42.23
CA THR A 812 50.79 -35.72 41.58
C THR A 812 51.89 -36.04 42.59
N ASP A 813 51.81 -37.23 43.19
CA ASP A 813 52.79 -37.77 44.12
C ASP A 813 53.06 -39.25 43.80
N ALA A 814 54.24 -39.55 43.26
CA ALA A 814 54.66 -40.92 42.95
C ALA A 814 55.01 -41.76 44.20
N SER A 815 55.18 -41.11 45.36
CA SER A 815 55.58 -41.76 46.63
C SER A 815 54.40 -42.11 47.55
N GLY A 816 53.21 -41.54 47.31
CA GLY A 816 52.04 -41.70 48.18
C GLY A 816 52.23 -41.17 49.62
N THR A 817 53.15 -40.22 49.81
CA THR A 817 53.46 -39.60 51.12
C THR A 817 52.69 -38.31 51.37
N TYR A 818 52.16 -37.66 50.33
CA TYR A 818 51.31 -36.47 50.42
C TYR A 818 49.82 -36.81 50.30
N GLY A 819 48.96 -36.00 50.91
CA GLY A 819 47.50 -36.10 50.79
C GLY A 819 46.83 -34.73 50.85
N VAL A 820 45.61 -34.64 50.31
CA VAL A 820 44.81 -33.40 50.31
C VAL A 820 43.45 -33.67 50.93
N GLY A 821 43.09 -32.90 51.94
CA GLY A 821 41.81 -32.95 52.64
C GLY A 821 40.94 -31.73 52.31
N GLY A 822 39.72 -31.99 51.86
CA GLY A 822 38.75 -31.02 51.38
C GLY A 822 37.86 -31.64 50.30
N PRO A 823 36.85 -30.92 49.79
CA PRO A 823 36.11 -31.37 48.61
C PRO A 823 37.00 -31.25 47.36
N SER A 824 36.91 -32.22 46.46
CA SER A 824 37.68 -32.22 45.20
C SER A 824 37.17 -31.21 44.16
N SER A 825 35.95 -30.71 44.32
CA SER A 825 35.34 -29.65 43.52
C SER A 825 34.48 -28.73 44.38
N PHE A 826 34.40 -27.44 44.04
CA PHE A 826 33.62 -26.42 44.77
C PHE A 826 33.51 -25.12 43.96
N ALA A 827 32.50 -24.30 44.25
CA ALA A 827 32.40 -22.94 43.73
C ALA A 827 32.81 -21.88 44.77
N LEU A 828 33.28 -20.72 44.29
CA LEU A 828 33.63 -19.52 45.04
C LEU A 828 33.03 -18.28 44.35
N ALA A 829 32.17 -17.55 45.08
CA ALA A 829 31.71 -16.23 44.65
C ALA A 829 32.87 -15.19 44.67
N PRO A 830 32.76 -14.10 43.90
CA PRO A 830 33.72 -12.98 43.94
C PRO A 830 34.16 -12.57 45.35
N GLY A 831 35.46 -12.41 45.55
CA GLY A 831 36.08 -12.04 46.84
C GLY A 831 36.05 -13.13 47.93
N THR A 832 35.42 -14.28 47.69
CA THR A 832 35.37 -15.39 48.67
C THR A 832 36.55 -16.34 48.54
N ASN A 833 36.79 -17.13 49.59
CA ASN A 833 37.85 -18.12 49.60
C ASN A 833 37.48 -19.40 50.37
N ARG A 834 38.26 -20.46 50.14
CA ARG A 834 38.16 -21.76 50.80
C ARG A 834 39.55 -22.23 51.21
N THR A 835 39.66 -22.76 52.42
CA THR A 835 40.89 -23.42 52.90
C THR A 835 40.84 -24.92 52.60
N LEU A 836 41.93 -25.44 52.04
CA LEU A 836 42.24 -26.85 51.88
C LEU A 836 43.33 -27.25 52.87
N SER A 837 43.32 -28.50 53.33
CA SER A 837 44.38 -29.07 54.15
C SER A 837 45.27 -29.97 53.31
N VAL A 838 46.59 -29.91 53.53
CA VAL A 838 47.58 -30.77 52.85
C VAL A 838 48.38 -31.50 53.91
N THR A 839 48.39 -32.83 53.84
CA THR A 839 49.05 -33.73 54.78
C THR A 839 50.32 -34.31 54.17
N TYR A 840 51.30 -34.63 55.03
CA TYR A 840 52.54 -35.30 54.66
C TYR A 840 52.89 -36.38 55.69
N THR A 841 53.11 -37.61 55.24
CA THR A 841 53.49 -38.77 56.06
C THR A 841 54.69 -39.49 55.41
N PRO A 842 55.93 -39.21 55.84
CA PRO A 842 57.14 -39.81 55.27
C PRO A 842 57.33 -41.27 55.75
N HIS A 843 57.60 -42.19 54.83
CA HIS A 843 57.97 -43.60 55.15
C HIS A 843 59.48 -43.88 55.01
N SER A 844 60.29 -42.86 54.73
CA SER A 844 61.76 -42.93 54.69
C SER A 844 62.36 -41.55 54.94
N THR A 845 63.68 -41.47 55.10
CA THR A 845 64.42 -40.21 55.22
C THR A 845 64.76 -39.53 53.88
N ASN A 846 64.32 -40.10 52.75
CA ASN A 846 64.63 -39.57 51.43
C ASN A 846 63.80 -38.32 51.12
N ALA A 847 64.34 -37.44 50.28
CA ALA A 847 63.59 -36.32 49.73
C ALA A 847 62.37 -36.81 48.93
N THR A 848 61.21 -36.23 49.19
CA THR A 848 60.02 -36.39 48.35
C THR A 848 59.42 -35.02 48.06
N ALA A 849 58.98 -34.83 46.82
CA ALA A 849 58.28 -33.63 46.36
C ALA A 849 57.04 -34.04 45.57
N ALA A 850 56.05 -33.16 45.56
CA ALA A 850 54.79 -33.39 44.86
C ALA A 850 54.17 -32.07 44.36
N LEU A 851 53.32 -32.17 43.35
CA LEU A 851 52.61 -31.03 42.79
C LEU A 851 51.11 -31.14 43.06
N LEU A 852 50.53 -30.13 43.70
CA LEU A 852 49.09 -29.96 43.84
C LEU A 852 48.58 -29.05 42.72
N THR A 853 47.61 -29.53 41.94
CA THR A 853 46.98 -28.80 40.82
C THR A 853 45.49 -28.59 41.10
N ILE A 854 45.03 -27.36 40.93
CA ILE A 854 43.64 -26.93 41.08
C ILE A 854 43.17 -26.50 39.69
N ARG A 855 42.16 -27.19 39.12
CA ARG A 855 41.55 -26.86 37.83
C ARG A 855 40.26 -26.08 38.03
N SER A 856 40.09 -25.00 37.28
CA SER A 856 38.92 -24.12 37.37
C SER A 856 38.47 -23.57 36.01
N ASP A 857 37.33 -22.87 36.02
CA ASP A 857 36.73 -22.11 34.91
C ASP A 857 37.22 -20.65 34.79
N ASP A 858 38.29 -20.30 35.52
CA ASP A 858 39.07 -19.08 35.29
C ASP A 858 39.64 -19.10 33.85
N PRO A 859 39.18 -18.21 32.95
CA PRO A 859 39.59 -18.20 31.55
C PRO A 859 41.05 -17.75 31.37
N ASP A 860 41.58 -17.00 32.33
CA ASP A 860 42.98 -16.62 32.36
C ASP A 860 43.80 -17.78 32.95
N ARG A 861 43.35 -18.38 34.07
CA ARG A 861 44.10 -19.40 34.85
C ARG A 861 43.32 -20.70 35.09
N GLU A 862 43.03 -21.44 34.03
CA GLU A 862 42.37 -22.76 34.11
C GLU A 862 43.05 -23.74 35.10
N ARG A 863 44.36 -23.56 35.37
CA ARG A 863 45.16 -24.40 36.27
C ARG A 863 46.05 -23.58 37.21
N ALA A 864 45.76 -23.64 38.51
CA ALA A 864 46.64 -23.12 39.56
C ALA A 864 47.43 -24.25 40.22
N THR A 865 48.72 -24.05 40.50
CA THR A 865 49.60 -25.08 41.06
C THR A 865 50.27 -24.64 42.37
N VAL A 866 50.53 -25.62 43.25
CA VAL A 866 51.16 -25.43 44.56
C VAL A 866 52.20 -26.52 44.80
N TRP A 867 53.43 -26.12 45.14
CA TRP A 867 54.57 -27.02 45.32
C TRP A 867 54.62 -27.62 46.73
N LEU A 868 54.92 -28.91 46.86
CA LEU A 868 55.04 -29.62 48.15
C LEU A 868 56.44 -30.25 48.28
N SER A 869 57.12 -30.09 49.43
CA SER A 869 58.50 -30.59 49.66
C SER A 869 58.78 -31.06 51.09
N SER A 870 59.62 -32.11 51.23
CA SER A 870 59.91 -32.76 52.53
C SER A 870 61.29 -32.48 53.10
N THR A 871 62.34 -32.47 52.29
CA THR A 871 63.69 -32.09 52.73
C THR A 871 63.83 -30.59 52.81
N GLY A 872 64.58 -30.11 53.82
CA GLY A 872 65.03 -28.72 53.89
C GLY A 872 66.09 -28.36 52.83
N ALA A 873 66.25 -29.18 51.77
CA ALA A 873 66.92 -28.83 50.53
C ALA A 873 66.03 -27.83 49.77
N ASN A 874 65.87 -26.67 50.38
CA ASN A 874 65.09 -25.59 49.82
C ASN A 874 65.84 -25.07 48.59
N ALA A 875 65.34 -25.38 47.41
CA ALA A 875 65.37 -24.39 46.34
C ALA A 875 64.52 -23.21 46.83
N THR A 876 65.12 -22.28 47.60
CA THR A 876 64.45 -21.03 47.92
C THR A 876 64.39 -20.23 46.63
N THR A 877 63.19 -20.17 46.06
CA THR A 877 62.89 -19.46 44.83
C THR A 877 62.31 -18.10 45.17
N GLU A 878 63.12 -17.05 45.07
CA GLU A 878 62.60 -15.69 45.09
C GLU A 878 62.18 -15.32 43.66
N LEU A 879 60.86 -15.16 43.49
CA LEU A 879 60.22 -15.01 42.19
C LEU A 879 59.73 -13.57 42.01
N ASN A 880 60.56 -12.75 41.41
CA ASN A 880 60.27 -11.34 41.13
C ASN A 880 59.80 -11.21 39.67
N ARG A 881 58.53 -10.83 39.49
CA ARG A 881 57.91 -10.63 38.16
C ARG A 881 57.62 -9.17 37.88
N THR A 882 57.77 -8.81 36.62
CA THR A 882 57.30 -7.56 36.00
C THR A 882 56.53 -7.92 34.73
N ASN A 883 55.86 -6.95 34.10
CA ASN A 883 55.11 -7.20 32.87
C ASN A 883 55.97 -7.66 31.67
N GLU A 884 57.31 -7.59 31.77
CA GLU A 884 58.23 -7.91 30.66
C GLU A 884 59.31 -8.93 31.02
N THR A 885 59.52 -9.23 32.30
CA THR A 885 60.54 -10.19 32.77
C THR A 885 60.05 -11.01 33.96
N THR A 886 60.32 -12.32 33.94
CA THR A 886 60.23 -13.19 35.12
C THR A 886 61.64 -13.50 35.60
N ARG A 887 61.97 -13.14 36.85
CA ARG A 887 63.23 -13.49 37.50
C ARG A 887 63.01 -14.47 38.63
N LEU A 888 63.69 -15.60 38.56
CA LEU A 888 63.70 -16.67 39.54
C LEU A 888 65.11 -16.82 40.10
N ASN A 889 65.33 -16.32 41.31
CA ASN A 889 66.59 -16.56 42.03
C ASN A 889 66.43 -17.87 42.82
N ALA A 890 67.06 -18.95 42.35
CA ALA A 890 67.08 -20.25 42.99
C ALA A 890 68.43 -20.50 43.67
N THR A 891 68.43 -20.71 44.99
CA THR A 891 69.61 -21.21 45.71
C THR A 891 69.43 -22.69 46.02
N VAL A 892 70.32 -23.54 45.51
CA VAL A 892 70.39 -24.97 45.80
C VAL A 892 71.45 -25.22 46.87
N ARG A 893 71.10 -25.96 47.92
CA ARG A 893 72.03 -26.32 49.00
C ARG A 893 72.16 -27.83 49.16
N ASN A 894 73.38 -28.30 49.38
CA ASN A 894 73.77 -29.71 49.50
C ASN A 894 73.36 -30.59 48.30
N ALA A 895 73.62 -30.14 47.07
CA ALA A 895 73.43 -31.01 45.90
C ALA A 895 74.43 -32.18 45.92
N THR A 896 73.98 -33.38 45.53
CA THR A 896 74.83 -34.57 45.40
C THR A 896 75.48 -34.63 44.03
N ALA A 897 76.73 -35.10 43.94
CA ALA A 897 77.38 -35.35 42.65
C ALA A 897 76.62 -36.42 41.84
N GLY A 898 76.26 -36.11 40.59
CA GLY A 898 75.60 -37.04 39.67
C GLY A 898 74.10 -37.24 39.89
N GLU A 899 73.48 -36.58 40.88
CA GLU A 899 72.02 -36.54 41.03
C GLU A 899 71.47 -35.27 40.34
N GLU A 900 70.41 -35.42 39.54
CA GLU A 900 69.78 -34.29 38.86
C GLU A 900 69.00 -33.43 39.87
N VAL A 901 69.27 -32.12 39.87
CA VAL A 901 68.46 -31.13 40.60
C VAL A 901 67.57 -30.42 39.59
N SER A 902 66.29 -30.79 39.55
CA SER A 902 65.29 -30.09 38.75
C SER A 902 64.72 -28.89 39.50
N ILE A 903 64.79 -27.72 38.88
CA ILE A 903 64.23 -26.46 39.40
C ILE A 903 63.01 -26.14 38.53
N PRO A 904 61.78 -26.51 38.96
CA PRO A 904 60.57 -26.11 38.28
C PRO A 904 60.40 -24.59 38.42
N ILE A 905 60.14 -23.92 37.31
CA ILE A 905 59.77 -22.51 37.31
C ILE A 905 58.24 -22.46 37.43
N PRO A 906 57.67 -21.76 38.43
CA PRO A 906 56.22 -21.68 38.55
C PRO A 906 55.62 -20.92 37.37
N GLN A 907 54.74 -21.56 36.60
CA GLN A 907 54.15 -20.97 35.40
C GLN A 907 52.97 -20.04 35.68
N ASN A 908 52.64 -19.29 34.64
CA ASN A 908 51.36 -18.61 34.52
C ASN A 908 50.77 -18.92 33.14
N GLU A 909 49.73 -19.75 33.05
CA GLU A 909 49.11 -20.02 31.75
C GLU A 909 48.31 -18.80 31.23
N THR A 910 48.12 -17.75 32.05
CA THR A 910 47.35 -16.53 31.73
C THR A 910 48.05 -15.52 30.83
N THR A 911 49.39 -15.46 30.84
CA THR A 911 50.11 -14.25 30.36
C THR A 911 50.19 -14.14 28.84
N GLY A 912 49.75 -15.16 28.09
CA GLY A 912 49.88 -15.21 26.64
C GLY A 912 51.33 -15.17 26.16
N ASP A 913 52.30 -15.45 27.05
CA ASP A 913 53.72 -15.37 26.74
C ASP A 913 54.07 -16.30 25.58
N ASP A 914 54.74 -15.74 24.57
CA ASP A 914 55.20 -16.46 23.38
C ASP A 914 55.97 -17.75 23.72
N VAL A 915 56.77 -17.70 24.79
CA VAL A 915 57.62 -18.77 25.29
C VAL A 915 57.60 -18.79 26.81
N GLN A 916 57.49 -19.99 27.37
CA GLN A 916 57.57 -20.23 28.81
C GLN A 916 58.64 -21.30 29.07
N VAL A 917 59.35 -21.24 30.20
CA VAL A 917 60.36 -22.26 30.57
C VAL A 917 59.82 -22.99 31.79
N ASP A 918 59.38 -24.24 31.63
CA ASP A 918 58.73 -25.04 32.68
C ASP A 918 59.72 -25.45 33.79
N SER A 919 60.93 -25.85 33.41
CA SER A 919 61.97 -26.28 34.33
C SER A 919 63.37 -26.06 33.77
N VAL A 920 64.33 -25.89 34.68
CA VAL A 920 65.76 -26.01 34.41
C VAL A 920 66.29 -27.10 35.34
N SER A 921 66.81 -28.19 34.80
CA SER A 921 67.50 -29.19 35.61
C SER A 921 69.00 -29.16 35.38
N VAL A 922 69.77 -29.34 36.45
CA VAL A 922 71.24 -29.36 36.43
C VAL A 922 71.73 -30.61 37.13
N THR A 923 72.59 -31.38 36.45
CA THR A 923 73.29 -32.53 37.05
C THR A 923 74.74 -32.14 37.34
N PRO A 924 75.10 -31.78 38.58
CA PRO A 924 76.45 -31.36 38.93
C PRO A 924 77.43 -32.53 38.95
N ALA A 925 78.64 -32.34 38.42
CA ALA A 925 79.72 -33.32 38.45
C ALA A 925 80.33 -33.50 39.85
N THR A 926 80.15 -32.52 40.73
CA THR A 926 80.65 -32.49 42.12
C THR A 926 79.56 -31.97 43.05
N GLY A 927 79.40 -32.58 44.23
CA GLY A 927 78.41 -32.12 45.21
C GLY A 927 78.78 -30.80 45.89
N GLY A 928 77.78 -30.01 46.25
CA GLY A 928 77.97 -28.69 46.87
C GLY A 928 76.74 -27.78 46.77
N ASP A 929 76.90 -26.52 47.16
CA ASP A 929 75.89 -25.46 47.02
C ASP A 929 76.09 -24.72 45.69
N PHE A 930 75.00 -24.35 45.02
CA PHE A 930 75.04 -23.46 43.86
C PHE A 930 73.79 -22.57 43.77
N SER A 931 73.90 -21.45 43.07
CA SER A 931 72.79 -20.55 42.77
C SER A 931 72.59 -20.43 41.26
N LEU A 932 71.33 -20.37 40.83
CA LEU A 932 70.90 -20.02 39.49
C LEU A 932 69.96 -18.81 39.59
N ASN A 933 70.26 -17.72 38.89
CA ASN A 933 69.32 -16.62 38.68
C ASN A 933 68.79 -16.72 37.25
N VAL A 934 67.61 -17.30 37.10
CA VAL A 934 66.96 -17.50 35.80
C VAL A 934 66.14 -16.26 35.48
N THR A 935 66.47 -15.56 34.40
CA THR A 935 65.68 -14.45 33.85
C THR A 935 65.08 -14.86 32.51
N THR A 936 63.75 -14.89 32.41
CA THR A 936 63.05 -15.02 31.12
C THR A 936 62.41 -13.69 30.70
N SER A 937 62.32 -13.46 29.40
CA SER A 937 61.61 -12.32 28.80
C SER A 937 61.13 -12.67 27.38
N THR A 938 60.01 -12.05 26.98
CA THR A 938 59.54 -12.04 25.58
C THR A 938 60.32 -11.05 24.70
N LYS A 939 61.14 -10.17 25.30
CA LYS A 939 62.04 -9.23 24.61
C LYS A 939 63.51 -9.63 24.82
N PRO A 940 64.44 -9.21 23.94
CA PRO A 940 65.87 -9.36 24.20
C PRO A 940 66.25 -8.71 25.53
N LEU A 941 67.01 -9.44 26.37
CA LEU A 941 67.54 -8.90 27.61
C LEU A 941 68.76 -8.01 27.31
N ASP A 942 69.06 -7.04 28.18
CA ASP A 942 70.17 -6.09 28.00
C ASP A 942 71.56 -6.77 27.87
N SER A 943 71.71 -8.00 28.39
CA SER A 943 72.92 -8.81 28.27
C SER A 943 73.04 -9.56 26.95
N THR A 944 71.92 -9.77 26.23
CA THR A 944 71.80 -10.78 25.18
C THR A 944 72.22 -10.26 23.80
N PRO A 945 73.20 -10.92 23.12
CA PRO A 945 73.60 -10.57 21.76
C PRO A 945 72.43 -10.60 20.76
N SER A 946 72.48 -9.73 19.75
CA SER A 946 71.47 -9.66 18.70
C SER A 946 71.23 -11.03 18.03
N PHE A 947 69.98 -11.49 18.05
CA PHE A 947 69.56 -12.71 17.35
C PHE A 947 69.04 -12.35 15.95
N ASN A 948 69.84 -12.63 14.91
CA ASN A 948 69.47 -12.37 13.52
C ASN A 948 70.07 -13.47 12.62
N LEU A 949 69.20 -14.28 12.02
CA LEU A 949 69.56 -15.40 11.14
C LEU A 949 68.96 -15.18 9.74
N SER A 950 69.73 -15.52 8.70
CA SER A 950 69.37 -15.21 7.30
C SER A 950 68.24 -16.07 6.73
N ASP A 951 67.83 -17.13 7.42
CA ASP A 951 66.74 -18.05 7.05
C ASP A 951 65.37 -17.58 7.56
N GLY A 952 65.29 -16.40 8.18
CA GLY A 952 64.04 -15.86 8.71
C GLY A 952 63.61 -16.45 10.05
N THR A 953 64.47 -17.23 10.71
CA THR A 953 64.26 -17.66 12.11
C THR A 953 64.11 -16.46 13.03
N GLN A 954 63.05 -16.45 13.84
CA GLN A 954 62.76 -15.37 14.77
C GLN A 954 62.76 -15.88 16.21
N GLY A 955 63.48 -15.17 17.09
CA GLY A 955 63.42 -15.36 18.53
C GLY A 955 62.01 -15.08 19.05
N LEU A 956 61.49 -16.02 19.83
CA LEU A 956 60.15 -15.99 20.43
C LEU A 956 60.21 -15.62 21.91
N GLY A 957 61.32 -15.95 22.56
CA GLY A 957 61.60 -15.59 23.94
C GLY A 957 63.07 -15.80 24.27
N TYR A 958 63.52 -15.13 25.31
CA TYR A 958 64.90 -15.05 25.74
C TYR A 958 65.02 -15.54 27.18
N LEU A 959 66.08 -16.31 27.44
CA LEU A 959 66.36 -16.95 28.72
C LEU A 959 67.84 -16.71 29.03
N SER A 960 68.11 -15.92 30.07
CA SER A 960 69.44 -15.77 30.65
C SER A 960 69.49 -16.52 31.98
N ILE A 961 70.62 -17.16 32.27
CA ILE A 961 70.84 -17.89 33.52
C ILE A 961 72.21 -17.51 34.04
N ASP A 962 72.26 -16.62 35.03
CA ASP A 962 73.48 -16.37 35.80
C ASP A 962 73.64 -17.50 36.81
N HIS A 963 74.82 -18.12 36.92
CA HIS A 963 75.01 -19.29 37.76
C HIS A 963 76.37 -19.30 38.48
N SER A 964 76.41 -19.84 39.70
CA SER A 964 77.64 -19.91 40.52
C SER A 964 78.43 -21.22 40.37
N ILE A 965 77.90 -22.20 39.63
CA ILE A 965 78.56 -23.47 39.33
C ILE A 965 79.26 -23.37 37.97
N ASP A 966 80.58 -23.62 37.89
CA ASP A 966 81.27 -23.59 36.58
C ASP A 966 80.65 -24.59 35.59
N ASN A 967 80.51 -24.19 34.33
CA ASN A 967 80.00 -25.08 33.27
C ASN A 967 80.85 -26.35 33.10
N ALA A 968 82.15 -26.32 33.46
CA ALA A 968 83.01 -27.50 33.47
C ALA A 968 82.65 -28.53 34.57
N ASN A 969 81.87 -28.12 35.58
CA ASN A 969 81.36 -28.95 36.68
C ASN A 969 79.88 -29.31 36.48
N ILE A 970 79.31 -29.10 35.29
CA ILE A 970 77.96 -29.55 34.91
C ILE A 970 78.11 -30.73 33.95
N THR A 971 77.58 -31.89 34.34
CA THR A 971 77.59 -33.10 33.48
C THR A 971 76.56 -32.97 32.36
N SER A 972 75.40 -32.41 32.70
CA SER A 972 74.31 -32.10 31.79
C SER A 972 73.42 -31.02 32.40
N ALA A 973 72.83 -30.18 31.54
CA ALA A 973 71.66 -29.38 31.86
C ALA A 973 70.52 -29.79 30.92
N SER A 974 69.28 -29.80 31.41
CA SER A 974 68.07 -30.05 30.61
C SER A 974 67.07 -28.92 30.83
N PHE A 975 66.30 -28.64 29.78
CA PHE A 975 65.28 -27.60 29.77
C PHE A 975 63.97 -28.18 29.26
N THR A 976 62.91 -28.09 30.06
CA THR A 976 61.55 -28.22 29.56
C THR A 976 61.01 -26.81 29.32
N TYR A 977 60.51 -26.53 28.13
CA TYR A 977 59.98 -25.21 27.78
C TYR A 977 58.77 -25.35 26.85
N ARG A 978 57.91 -24.34 26.84
CA ARG A 978 56.71 -24.28 26.02
C ARG A 978 56.77 -23.14 25.04
N VAL A 979 56.10 -23.32 23.91
CA VAL A 979 55.85 -22.24 22.95
C VAL A 979 54.36 -22.18 22.66
N ASN A 980 53.80 -20.97 22.70
CA ASN A 980 52.37 -20.75 22.54
C ASN A 980 51.90 -21.13 21.12
N LYS A 981 50.80 -21.89 21.03
CA LYS A 981 50.21 -22.35 19.76
C LYS A 981 49.80 -21.18 18.88
N SER A 982 48.98 -20.26 19.42
CA SER A 982 48.55 -19.06 18.70
C SER A 982 49.71 -18.17 18.27
N ARG A 983 50.82 -18.16 19.02
CA ARG A 983 52.04 -17.49 18.58
C ARG A 983 52.58 -18.15 17.34
N LEU A 984 52.88 -19.46 17.38
CA LEU A 984 53.42 -20.22 16.24
C LEU A 984 52.53 -20.14 14.99
N ASP A 985 51.21 -20.24 15.18
CA ASP A 985 50.21 -20.04 14.11
C ASP A 985 50.34 -18.66 13.46
N ALA A 986 50.48 -17.60 14.27
CA ALA A 986 50.71 -16.23 13.78
C ALA A 986 52.08 -16.04 13.08
N LEU A 987 52.98 -17.01 13.18
CA LEU A 987 54.25 -17.03 12.44
C LEU A 987 54.19 -17.89 11.18
N GLY A 988 53.15 -18.72 11.05
CA GLY A 988 53.07 -19.80 10.06
C GLY A 988 54.07 -20.92 10.30
N SER A 989 54.49 -21.16 11.56
CA SER A 989 55.55 -22.11 11.93
C SER A 989 54.98 -23.39 12.53
N ASP A 990 55.51 -24.55 12.11
CA ASP A 990 55.20 -25.86 12.70
C ASP A 990 56.00 -26.08 14.01
N PRO A 991 55.49 -26.84 15.00
CA PRO A 991 56.28 -27.24 16.18
C PRO A 991 57.62 -27.91 15.83
N ASP A 992 57.75 -28.65 14.73
CA ASP A 992 59.02 -29.25 14.30
C ASP A 992 60.10 -28.21 13.89
N ASP A 993 59.69 -26.96 13.63
CA ASP A 993 60.59 -25.84 13.29
C ASP A 993 61.04 -25.00 14.50
N VAL A 994 60.68 -25.43 15.72
CA VAL A 994 61.07 -24.82 17.00
C VAL A 994 62.37 -25.43 17.54
N ALA A 995 63.30 -24.57 17.97
CA ALA A 995 64.48 -25.01 18.71
C ALA A 995 64.93 -24.00 19.78
N LEU A 996 65.62 -24.48 20.81
CA LEU A 996 66.31 -23.62 21.77
C LEU A 996 67.73 -23.36 21.27
N TYR A 997 68.05 -22.10 20.99
CA TYR A 997 69.35 -21.65 20.53
C TYR A 997 70.23 -21.25 21.71
N ARG A 998 71.41 -21.84 21.83
CA ARG A 998 72.44 -21.47 22.81
C ARG A 998 73.31 -20.36 22.25
N ASN A 999 73.60 -19.31 23.01
CA ASN A 999 74.71 -18.41 22.70
C ASN A 999 76.02 -19.00 23.22
N VAL A 1000 77.08 -18.94 22.42
CA VAL A 1000 78.47 -19.16 22.86
C VAL A 1000 79.35 -18.12 22.17
N ASN A 1001 79.99 -17.25 22.95
CA ASN A 1001 80.89 -16.19 22.47
C ASN A 1001 80.29 -15.29 21.36
N GLY A 1002 78.98 -14.99 21.44
CA GLY A 1002 78.25 -14.19 20.46
C GLY A 1002 77.68 -14.96 19.28
N SER A 1003 77.98 -16.26 19.12
CA SER A 1003 77.40 -17.12 18.09
C SER A 1003 76.21 -17.90 18.65
N TRP A 1004 75.10 -17.93 17.90
CA TRP A 1004 73.91 -18.73 18.23
C TRP A 1004 73.96 -20.10 17.56
N THR A 1005 73.62 -21.16 18.29
CA THR A 1005 73.58 -22.54 17.79
C THR A 1005 72.32 -23.24 18.28
N ALA A 1006 71.51 -23.80 17.37
CA ALA A 1006 70.33 -24.60 17.72
C ALA A 1006 70.74 -25.88 18.48
N MET A 1007 70.12 -26.14 19.63
CA MET A 1007 70.23 -27.44 20.32
C MET A 1007 69.19 -28.43 19.77
N PRO A 1008 69.51 -29.74 19.74
CA PRO A 1008 68.53 -30.79 19.50
C PRO A 1008 67.34 -30.62 20.44
N THR A 1009 66.16 -30.49 19.87
CA THR A 1009 64.90 -30.22 20.58
C THR A 1009 63.91 -31.31 20.21
N THR A 1010 63.19 -31.84 21.20
CA THR A 1010 62.17 -32.88 21.02
C THR A 1010 60.83 -32.32 21.49
N LEU A 1011 59.78 -32.45 20.67
CA LEU A 1011 58.40 -32.24 21.14
C LEU A 1011 58.02 -33.41 22.07
N VAL A 1012 57.76 -33.13 23.34
CA VAL A 1012 57.48 -34.14 24.38
C VAL A 1012 56.02 -34.13 24.87
N GLY A 1013 55.24 -33.10 24.52
CA GLY A 1013 53.82 -33.05 24.84
C GLY A 1013 53.10 -31.81 24.32
N GLU A 1014 51.80 -31.74 24.59
CA GLU A 1014 50.94 -30.63 24.19
C GLU A 1014 49.93 -30.27 25.29
N THR A 1015 49.50 -29.02 25.27
CA THR A 1015 48.41 -28.46 26.09
C THR A 1015 47.39 -27.78 25.18
N ASN A 1016 46.29 -27.25 25.75
CA ASN A 1016 45.30 -26.47 24.98
C ASN A 1016 45.93 -25.27 24.27
N GLY A 1017 46.85 -24.54 24.93
CA GLY A 1017 47.43 -23.30 24.42
C GLY A 1017 48.91 -23.36 24.00
N SER A 1018 49.63 -24.46 24.20
CA SER A 1018 51.09 -24.53 23.93
C SER A 1018 51.60 -25.93 23.59
N TYR A 1019 52.66 -25.98 22.78
CA TYR A 1019 53.51 -27.15 22.58
C TYR A 1019 54.59 -27.22 23.67
N VAL A 1020 54.95 -28.42 24.13
CA VAL A 1020 55.95 -28.65 25.19
C VAL A 1020 57.18 -29.36 24.61
N PHE A 1021 58.34 -28.72 24.76
CA PHE A 1021 59.61 -29.15 24.21
C PHE A 1021 60.60 -29.49 25.32
N GLU A 1022 61.45 -30.47 25.05
CA GLU A 1022 62.61 -30.81 25.88
C GLU A 1022 63.90 -30.67 25.05
N THR A 1023 64.95 -30.15 25.68
CA THR A 1023 66.29 -30.09 25.08
C THR A 1023 67.37 -30.31 26.14
N THR A 1024 68.52 -30.82 25.72
CA THR A 1024 69.68 -31.07 26.58
C THR A 1024 70.87 -30.24 26.14
N ALA A 1025 71.66 -29.80 27.10
CA ALA A 1025 72.76 -28.86 26.93
C ALA A 1025 74.01 -29.31 27.69
N PRO A 1026 75.22 -29.02 27.17
CA PRO A 1026 76.48 -29.29 27.85
C PRO A 1026 76.82 -28.26 28.94
N GLY A 1027 75.85 -27.49 29.40
CA GLY A 1027 76.02 -26.40 30.36
C GLY A 1027 75.07 -25.23 30.09
N LEU A 1028 74.95 -24.36 31.08
CA LEU A 1028 74.12 -23.15 31.08
C LEU A 1028 74.75 -22.04 30.20
N SER A 1029 73.96 -21.05 29.81
CA SER A 1029 74.36 -19.91 28.97
C SER A 1029 73.21 -18.89 28.88
N GLU A 1030 73.31 -17.95 27.94
CA GLU A 1030 72.15 -17.28 27.37
C GLU A 1030 71.52 -18.11 26.24
N TRP A 1031 70.20 -17.97 26.12
CA TRP A 1031 69.34 -18.80 25.31
C TRP A 1031 68.24 -17.98 24.63
N THR A 1032 67.79 -18.43 23.47
CA THR A 1032 66.51 -17.99 22.90
C THR A 1032 65.77 -19.18 22.29
N ALA A 1033 64.50 -19.34 22.63
CA ALA A 1033 63.63 -20.23 21.89
C ALA A 1033 63.23 -19.49 20.61
N ALA A 1034 63.45 -20.11 19.46
CA ALA A 1034 63.20 -19.50 18.17
C ALA A 1034 62.54 -20.50 17.23
N ALA A 1035 61.62 -20.01 16.39
CA ALA A 1035 61.02 -20.78 15.32
C ALA A 1035 61.50 -20.26 13.97
N LYS A 1036 61.78 -21.19 13.05
CA LYS A 1036 61.92 -20.84 11.63
C LYS A 1036 60.56 -20.38 11.10
N ARG A 1037 60.52 -19.44 10.17
CA ARG A 1037 59.27 -18.95 9.55
C ARG A 1037 59.27 -19.19 8.04
N PRO A 1038 58.11 -19.43 7.41
CA PRO A 1038 57.97 -19.26 5.99
C PRO A 1038 58.14 -17.78 5.61
N ARG A 1039 58.81 -17.51 4.49
CA ARG A 1039 58.87 -16.19 3.85
C ARG A 1039 58.42 -16.35 2.41
N ILE A 1040 57.10 -16.41 2.25
CA ILE A 1040 56.46 -16.73 0.98
C ILE A 1040 55.95 -15.44 0.32
N ALA A 1041 56.28 -15.26 -0.95
CA ALA A 1041 55.77 -14.17 -1.78
C ALA A 1041 55.48 -14.67 -3.22
N VAL A 1042 54.63 -13.95 -3.93
CA VAL A 1042 54.53 -14.05 -5.39
C VAL A 1042 55.83 -13.48 -5.99
N THR A 1043 56.53 -14.28 -6.79
CA THR A 1043 57.79 -13.90 -7.43
C THR A 1043 57.65 -13.60 -8.93
N ASP A 1044 56.58 -14.07 -9.55
CA ASP A 1044 56.23 -13.86 -10.95
C ASP A 1044 54.73 -14.15 -11.13
N ALA A 1045 54.02 -13.33 -11.90
CA ALA A 1045 52.61 -13.54 -12.23
C ALA A 1045 52.32 -12.98 -13.63
N PHE A 1046 51.65 -13.74 -14.48
CA PHE A 1046 51.27 -13.31 -15.83
C PHE A 1046 49.98 -13.96 -16.31
N ALA A 1047 49.21 -13.23 -17.12
CA ALA A 1047 48.07 -13.76 -17.88
C ALA A 1047 48.55 -14.36 -19.21
N ASN A 1048 47.94 -15.47 -19.66
CA ASN A 1048 48.28 -16.13 -20.93
C ASN A 1048 47.98 -15.26 -22.16
N VAL A 1049 47.00 -14.35 -22.05
CA VAL A 1049 46.61 -13.37 -23.07
C VAL A 1049 46.32 -12.01 -22.41
N THR A 1050 46.43 -10.93 -23.19
CA THR A 1050 46.00 -9.57 -22.80
C THR A 1050 44.72 -9.13 -23.51
N ALA A 1051 44.17 -9.98 -24.39
CA ALA A 1051 42.84 -9.80 -24.97
C ALA A 1051 42.20 -11.16 -25.27
N ALA A 1052 40.89 -11.27 -25.07
CA ALA A 1052 40.09 -12.47 -25.30
C ALA A 1052 38.65 -12.08 -25.70
N ASN A 1053 37.82 -13.05 -26.12
CA ASN A 1053 36.40 -12.79 -26.30
C ASN A 1053 35.59 -13.09 -25.03
N VAL A 1054 34.35 -12.59 -24.98
CA VAL A 1054 33.33 -13.11 -24.05
C VAL A 1054 33.27 -14.63 -24.15
N ASP A 1055 33.18 -15.30 -23.00
CA ASP A 1055 33.23 -16.76 -22.79
C ASP A 1055 34.56 -17.49 -23.08
N ASP A 1056 35.61 -16.83 -23.62
CA ASP A 1056 36.94 -17.45 -23.78
C ASP A 1056 37.63 -17.66 -22.41
N GLU A 1057 38.39 -18.75 -22.27
CA GLU A 1057 39.14 -19.07 -21.03
C GLU A 1057 40.51 -18.36 -20.96
N VAL A 1058 40.66 -17.47 -19.99
CA VAL A 1058 41.90 -16.75 -19.66
C VAL A 1058 42.58 -17.45 -18.48
N SER A 1059 43.86 -17.79 -18.67
CA SER A 1059 44.70 -18.51 -17.70
C SER A 1059 45.71 -17.55 -17.06
N ILE A 1060 45.58 -17.31 -15.76
CA ILE A 1060 46.53 -16.51 -14.97
C ILE A 1060 47.47 -17.48 -14.23
N ARG A 1061 48.76 -17.44 -14.57
CA ARG A 1061 49.79 -18.25 -13.92
C ARG A 1061 50.52 -17.42 -12.86
N VAL A 1062 50.63 -17.98 -11.65
CA VAL A 1062 51.30 -17.36 -10.51
C VAL A 1062 52.43 -18.27 -10.02
N ARG A 1063 53.63 -17.74 -9.83
CA ARG A 1063 54.78 -18.42 -9.22
C ARG A 1063 55.02 -17.85 -7.83
N ILE A 1064 55.15 -18.76 -6.86
CA ILE A 1064 55.20 -18.44 -5.43
C ILE A 1064 56.44 -19.13 -4.84
N THR A 1065 57.30 -18.39 -4.16
CA THR A 1065 58.57 -18.91 -3.63
C THR A 1065 58.66 -18.70 -2.12
N ASN A 1066 59.06 -19.73 -1.38
CA ASN A 1066 59.38 -19.65 0.04
C ASN A 1066 60.90 -19.46 0.22
N THR A 1067 61.30 -18.32 0.77
CA THR A 1067 62.71 -18.00 1.12
C THR A 1067 63.00 -18.17 2.61
N GLY A 1068 62.01 -18.63 3.39
CA GLY A 1068 62.13 -18.84 4.83
C GLY A 1068 62.43 -20.28 5.19
N GLY A 1069 62.88 -20.48 6.43
CA GLY A 1069 63.33 -21.78 6.94
C GLY A 1069 62.24 -22.77 7.32
N ALA A 1070 60.96 -22.36 7.40
CA ALA A 1070 59.83 -23.24 7.73
C ALA A 1070 58.85 -23.44 6.56
N ASP A 1071 58.09 -24.54 6.61
CA ASP A 1071 56.96 -24.80 5.73
C ASP A 1071 55.87 -23.73 5.90
N GLY A 1072 55.18 -23.32 4.83
CA GLY A 1072 54.07 -22.37 4.96
C GLY A 1072 52.98 -22.54 3.91
N VAL A 1073 51.78 -22.03 4.22
CA VAL A 1073 50.63 -21.99 3.31
C VAL A 1073 50.41 -20.54 2.87
N TYR A 1074 50.41 -20.30 1.56
CA TYR A 1074 50.16 -18.98 0.98
C TYR A 1074 48.79 -18.96 0.29
N GLU A 1075 48.02 -17.91 0.55
CA GLU A 1075 46.75 -17.64 -0.15
C GLU A 1075 47.01 -16.67 -1.31
N THR A 1076 46.81 -17.15 -2.53
CA THR A 1076 46.70 -16.31 -3.72
C THR A 1076 45.23 -15.96 -3.95
N ARG A 1077 44.93 -14.68 -4.04
CA ARG A 1077 43.64 -14.11 -4.41
C ARG A 1077 43.76 -13.50 -5.80
N LEU A 1078 42.88 -13.88 -6.73
CA LEU A 1078 42.71 -13.20 -8.01
C LEU A 1078 41.75 -12.04 -7.80
N LEU A 1079 42.17 -10.84 -8.20
CA LEU A 1079 41.35 -9.64 -8.20
C LEU A 1079 41.11 -9.19 -9.64
N LEU A 1080 39.89 -8.73 -9.91
CA LEU A 1080 39.50 -8.00 -11.12
C LEU A 1080 38.96 -6.64 -10.67
N ASP A 1081 39.52 -5.55 -11.18
CA ASP A 1081 39.13 -4.16 -10.86
C ASP A 1081 39.11 -3.86 -9.34
N GLY A 1082 40.01 -4.51 -8.60
CA GLY A 1082 40.12 -4.40 -7.14
C GLY A 1082 39.20 -5.34 -6.33
N VAL A 1083 38.28 -6.06 -6.97
CA VAL A 1083 37.36 -7.01 -6.33
C VAL A 1083 37.95 -8.43 -6.35
N VAL A 1084 37.97 -9.12 -5.20
CA VAL A 1084 38.44 -10.52 -5.12
C VAL A 1084 37.40 -11.46 -5.75
N VAL A 1085 37.78 -12.17 -6.82
CA VAL A 1085 36.89 -13.08 -7.57
C VAL A 1085 37.21 -14.56 -7.38
N GLU A 1086 38.40 -14.90 -6.88
CA GLU A 1086 38.80 -16.27 -6.55
C GLU A 1086 39.95 -16.29 -5.54
N ASN A 1087 40.02 -17.32 -4.70
CA ASN A 1087 41.20 -17.59 -3.89
C ASN A 1087 41.64 -19.06 -3.92
N LYS A 1088 42.95 -19.30 -3.80
CA LYS A 1088 43.59 -20.62 -3.77
C LYS A 1088 44.69 -20.63 -2.71
N ARG A 1089 44.73 -21.71 -1.90
CA ARG A 1089 45.75 -21.91 -0.85
C ARG A 1089 46.75 -22.98 -1.30
N VAL A 1090 48.05 -22.70 -1.19
CA VAL A 1090 49.12 -23.64 -1.59
C VAL A 1090 50.21 -23.75 -0.52
N ARG A 1091 50.65 -24.98 -0.24
CA ARG A 1091 51.76 -25.27 0.70
C ARG A 1091 53.11 -25.21 -0.02
N VAL A 1092 54.01 -24.36 0.47
CA VAL A 1092 55.35 -24.13 -0.09
C VAL A 1092 56.40 -24.40 1.00
N VAL A 1093 57.22 -25.43 0.77
CA VAL A 1093 58.27 -25.85 1.72
C VAL A 1093 59.51 -24.95 1.64
N PRO A 1094 60.42 -24.93 2.63
CA PRO A 1094 61.62 -24.08 2.63
C PRO A 1094 62.42 -24.15 1.34
N ASN A 1095 62.85 -23.00 0.85
CA ASN A 1095 63.62 -22.83 -0.40
C ASN A 1095 62.92 -23.38 -1.67
N ALA A 1096 61.64 -23.76 -1.61
CA ALA A 1096 60.90 -24.27 -2.75
C ALA A 1096 60.08 -23.19 -3.46
N THR A 1097 59.70 -23.51 -4.70
CA THR A 1097 58.83 -22.69 -5.53
C THR A 1097 57.66 -23.53 -6.04
N ARG A 1098 56.45 -22.98 -6.01
CA ARG A 1098 55.21 -23.59 -6.51
C ARG A 1098 54.58 -22.72 -7.59
N GLN A 1099 53.71 -23.32 -8.40
CA GLN A 1099 52.89 -22.62 -9.38
C GLN A 1099 51.42 -22.87 -9.10
N VAL A 1100 50.61 -21.84 -9.30
CA VAL A 1100 49.14 -21.85 -9.20
C VAL A 1100 48.58 -21.27 -10.50
N PHE A 1101 47.42 -21.77 -10.94
CA PHE A 1101 46.69 -21.32 -12.11
C PHE A 1101 45.29 -20.89 -11.70
N PHE A 1102 44.81 -19.79 -12.27
CA PHE A 1102 43.40 -19.38 -12.27
C PHE A 1102 42.91 -19.42 -13.71
N GLU A 1103 41.79 -20.10 -13.95
CA GLU A 1103 41.16 -20.20 -15.27
C GLU A 1103 39.80 -19.49 -15.17
N ARG A 1104 39.56 -18.47 -16.00
CA ARG A 1104 38.34 -17.67 -15.95
C ARG A 1104 37.85 -17.27 -17.34
N SER A 1105 36.54 -17.38 -17.52
CA SER A 1105 35.81 -16.74 -18.61
C SER A 1105 35.10 -15.47 -18.13
N PHE A 1106 34.87 -14.54 -19.05
CA PHE A 1106 34.28 -13.24 -18.79
C PHE A 1106 32.96 -13.11 -19.55
N ALA A 1107 31.88 -12.76 -18.83
CA ALA A 1107 30.52 -12.70 -19.39
C ALA A 1107 30.17 -11.36 -20.06
N GLN A 1108 30.98 -10.31 -19.84
CA GLN A 1108 30.77 -8.97 -20.39
C GLN A 1108 32.05 -8.48 -21.09
N PRO A 1109 31.92 -7.70 -22.18
CA PRO A 1109 33.05 -7.02 -22.78
C PRO A 1109 33.48 -5.82 -21.93
N GLY A 1110 34.79 -5.60 -21.80
CA GLY A 1110 35.38 -4.57 -20.96
C GLY A 1110 36.89 -4.76 -20.79
N ASP A 1111 37.59 -3.73 -20.35
CA ASP A 1111 38.99 -3.82 -19.93
C ASP A 1111 39.02 -4.11 -18.42
N TYR A 1112 39.61 -5.24 -18.03
CA TYR A 1112 39.68 -5.68 -16.63
C TYR A 1112 41.12 -5.56 -16.08
N ASP A 1113 41.29 -4.85 -14.96
CA ASP A 1113 42.55 -4.77 -14.22
C ASP A 1113 42.77 -6.06 -13.42
N VAL A 1114 43.62 -6.96 -13.95
CA VAL A 1114 43.93 -8.25 -13.33
C VAL A 1114 45.08 -8.12 -12.34
N GLN A 1115 44.83 -8.46 -11.08
CA GLN A 1115 45.83 -8.46 -10.01
C GLN A 1115 45.82 -9.79 -9.25
N VAL A 1116 46.97 -10.16 -8.67
CA VAL A 1116 47.06 -11.30 -7.73
C VAL A 1116 47.66 -10.83 -6.41
N ASN A 1117 46.85 -10.85 -5.35
CA ASN A 1117 47.10 -10.10 -4.12
C ASN A 1117 47.41 -8.63 -4.48
N GLU A 1118 48.60 -8.14 -4.13
CA GLU A 1118 49.08 -6.77 -4.45
C GLU A 1118 49.89 -6.69 -5.76
N VAL A 1119 50.05 -7.80 -6.48
CA VAL A 1119 50.84 -7.86 -7.72
C VAL A 1119 49.93 -7.62 -8.92
N PHE A 1120 50.05 -6.44 -9.55
CA PHE A 1120 49.43 -6.17 -10.85
C PHE A 1120 49.98 -7.15 -11.90
N VAL A 1121 49.08 -7.79 -12.65
CA VAL A 1121 49.41 -8.81 -13.66
C VAL A 1121 49.35 -8.21 -15.06
N ALA A 1122 48.18 -7.72 -15.45
CA ALA A 1122 47.92 -7.09 -16.76
C ALA A 1122 46.54 -6.43 -16.76
N VAL A 1123 46.28 -5.55 -17.73
CA VAL A 1123 44.91 -5.29 -18.20
C VAL A 1123 44.55 -6.37 -19.22
N VAL A 1124 43.37 -6.97 -19.11
CA VAL A 1124 42.85 -7.93 -20.09
C VAL A 1124 41.60 -7.36 -20.75
N SER A 1125 41.70 -7.06 -22.06
CA SER A 1125 40.61 -6.54 -22.87
C SER A 1125 39.70 -7.65 -23.37
N ILE A 1126 38.47 -7.71 -22.86
CA ILE A 1126 37.45 -8.65 -23.30
C ILE A 1126 36.57 -7.99 -24.36
N THR A 1127 36.53 -8.56 -25.56
CA THR A 1127 35.68 -8.07 -26.66
C THR A 1127 34.50 -9.00 -26.92
N GLN A 1128 33.36 -8.47 -27.35
CA GLN A 1128 32.28 -9.32 -27.82
C GLN A 1128 32.68 -9.98 -29.14
N ALA A 1129 32.62 -11.31 -29.23
CA ALA A 1129 32.92 -12.03 -30.46
C ALA A 1129 31.99 -11.56 -31.58
N ASN A 1130 32.53 -10.89 -32.59
CA ASN A 1130 31.76 -10.23 -33.63
C ASN A 1130 31.18 -11.25 -34.62
N ARG A 1131 30.10 -11.94 -34.23
CA ARG A 1131 29.33 -12.85 -35.09
C ARG A 1131 28.60 -12.03 -36.15
N SER A 1132 29.25 -11.87 -37.30
CA SER A 1132 28.64 -11.32 -38.51
C SER A 1132 27.49 -12.23 -39.01
N VAL A 1133 26.26 -11.97 -38.53
CA VAL A 1133 25.04 -12.54 -39.10
C VAL A 1133 24.71 -11.75 -40.37
N ALA A 1134 25.10 -12.28 -41.53
CA ALA A 1134 24.69 -11.72 -42.80
C ALA A 1134 23.21 -12.05 -43.08
N VAL A 1135 22.30 -11.11 -42.82
CA VAL A 1135 20.91 -11.18 -43.28
C VAL A 1135 20.86 -10.72 -44.73
N SER A 1136 20.59 -11.65 -45.65
CA SER A 1136 20.45 -11.35 -47.07
C SER A 1136 19.03 -10.83 -47.39
N GLN A 1137 18.89 -9.53 -47.59
CA GLN A 1137 17.89 -8.98 -48.51
C GLN A 1137 18.59 -8.49 -49.78
N GLU A 1138 18.33 -9.16 -50.90
CA GLU A 1138 18.64 -8.61 -52.22
C GLU A 1138 17.44 -8.82 -53.15
N THR A 1139 16.49 -7.89 -53.05
CA THR A 1139 15.58 -7.63 -54.17
C THR A 1139 16.30 -6.64 -55.06
N ALA A 1140 16.78 -7.10 -56.21
CA ALA A 1140 17.66 -6.33 -57.07
C ALA A 1140 16.97 -5.08 -57.66
N THR A 1141 17.36 -3.91 -57.17
CA THR A 1141 17.68 -2.78 -58.05
C THR A 1141 19.15 -2.44 -57.79
N GLU A 1142 19.97 -2.52 -58.84
CA GLU A 1142 21.44 -2.44 -58.88
C GLU A 1142 22.29 -3.54 -58.19
N VAL A 1143 22.80 -4.44 -59.06
CA VAL A 1143 24.04 -5.26 -58.95
C VAL A 1143 24.02 -6.51 -58.05
N THR A 1144 23.22 -7.52 -58.43
CA THR A 1144 23.29 -8.89 -57.89
C THR A 1144 23.77 -9.93 -58.91
N PRO A 1145 24.81 -10.73 -58.61
CA PRO A 1145 25.03 -12.02 -59.26
C PRO A 1145 24.87 -13.20 -58.27
N GLN A 1146 24.05 -14.17 -58.67
CA GLN A 1146 23.71 -15.35 -57.86
C GLN A 1146 24.91 -16.24 -57.52
N THR A 1147 24.87 -16.86 -56.33
CA THR A 1147 25.65 -18.06 -56.03
C THR A 1147 24.95 -19.31 -56.56
N THR A 1148 25.67 -20.23 -57.21
CA THR A 1148 25.39 -21.67 -57.07
C THR A 1148 26.56 -22.55 -57.49
N ALA A 1149 26.70 -23.70 -56.81
CA ALA A 1149 27.42 -24.90 -57.25
C ALA A 1149 28.97 -24.82 -57.25
N ARG A 1150 29.75 -25.84 -56.86
CA ARG A 1150 29.51 -27.15 -56.21
C ARG A 1150 30.88 -27.77 -55.85
N THR A 1151 30.87 -28.99 -55.28
CA THR A 1151 31.94 -30.04 -55.34
C THR A 1151 33.25 -29.71 -54.58
N THR A 1152 34.04 -30.63 -54.00
CA THR A 1152 34.07 -32.11 -53.83
C THR A 1152 35.00 -32.42 -52.62
N THR A 1153 35.05 -33.57 -51.91
CA THR A 1153 34.46 -34.93 -52.04
C THR A 1153 34.30 -35.55 -50.63
N SER A 1154 33.77 -36.78 -50.52
CA SER A 1154 33.91 -37.66 -49.35
C SER A 1154 34.81 -38.87 -49.67
N GLU A 1155 35.46 -39.48 -48.67
CA GLU A 1155 35.83 -40.90 -48.71
C GLU A 1155 35.67 -41.63 -47.36
N SER A 1156 35.23 -42.88 -47.47
CA SER A 1156 34.97 -44.00 -46.53
C SER A 1156 35.66 -44.13 -45.15
N GLY A 1157 34.95 -44.79 -44.21
CA GLY A 1157 35.44 -45.32 -42.90
C GLY A 1157 36.28 -46.63 -43.00
N PRO A 1158 36.15 -47.68 -42.13
CA PRO A 1158 35.06 -47.96 -41.15
C PRO A 1158 35.44 -48.74 -39.82
N LEU A 1159 34.41 -49.03 -38.99
CA LEU A 1159 34.21 -50.18 -38.05
C LEU A 1159 34.99 -50.36 -36.70
N SER A 1160 34.21 -50.71 -35.66
CA SER A 1160 34.55 -51.19 -34.28
C SER A 1160 35.14 -52.63 -34.25
N PRO A 1161 35.54 -53.28 -33.10
CA PRO A 1161 34.68 -53.53 -31.91
C PRO A 1161 35.35 -53.91 -30.52
N VAL A 1162 34.50 -54.35 -29.56
CA VAL A 1162 34.71 -55.42 -28.54
C VAL A 1162 35.12 -55.13 -27.06
N LEU A 1163 34.23 -55.58 -26.15
CA LEU A 1163 34.31 -56.05 -24.73
C LEU A 1163 34.89 -55.21 -23.56
N ALA A 1164 33.97 -54.77 -22.68
CA ALA A 1164 33.72 -55.23 -21.29
C ALA A 1164 34.84 -55.79 -20.37
N VAL A 1165 34.77 -55.45 -19.05
CA VAL A 1165 34.56 -56.43 -17.94
C VAL A 1165 34.38 -55.78 -16.52
N LEU A 1166 33.42 -56.33 -15.75
CA LEU A 1166 33.16 -56.29 -14.27
C LEU A 1166 32.64 -55.03 -13.50
N ALA A 1167 31.31 -54.89 -13.48
CA ALA A 1167 30.39 -54.98 -12.30
C ALA A 1167 30.99 -55.01 -10.87
N LEU A 1168 30.51 -54.20 -9.90
CA LEU A 1168 29.35 -54.40 -8.97
C LEU A 1168 29.54 -55.61 -8.00
N VAL A 1169 29.03 -55.66 -6.76
CA VAL A 1169 27.61 -55.59 -6.29
C VAL A 1169 27.58 -55.38 -4.76
N LEU A 1170 26.64 -54.58 -4.20
CA LEU A 1170 25.60 -55.01 -3.24
C LEU A 1170 24.85 -53.84 -2.58
N ALA A 1171 23.53 -53.86 -2.72
CA ALA A 1171 22.60 -53.19 -1.81
C ALA A 1171 21.52 -54.19 -1.39
N GLY A 1172 21.10 -54.12 -0.11
CA GLY A 1172 19.86 -54.74 0.39
C GLY A 1172 19.98 -56.15 0.99
N LEU A 1173 19.82 -56.25 2.31
CA LEU A 1173 18.71 -57.00 2.93
C LEU A 1173 18.61 -56.75 4.45
N LEU A 1174 17.38 -56.79 4.96
CA LEU A 1174 17.01 -56.52 6.36
C LEU A 1174 17.58 -57.52 7.36
N VAL A 1175 17.94 -57.04 8.57
CA VAL A 1175 17.56 -57.67 9.86
C VAL A 1175 17.30 -56.57 10.90
N ALA A 1176 16.20 -56.70 11.65
CA ALA A 1176 15.87 -55.80 12.77
C ALA A 1176 16.50 -56.27 14.10
N GLY A 1177 16.93 -55.32 14.94
CA GLY A 1177 17.51 -55.65 16.26
C GLY A 1177 17.71 -54.45 17.19
N ARG A 1178 16.71 -54.12 18.01
CA ARG A 1178 16.81 -53.11 19.08
C ARG A 1178 17.80 -53.52 20.18
N ARG A 1179 18.60 -52.56 20.67
CA ARG A 1179 18.87 -52.17 22.09
C ARG A 1179 20.30 -51.63 22.27
N GLN A 1180 20.43 -50.33 22.54
CA GLN A 1180 20.65 -49.75 23.88
C GLN A 1180 22.00 -50.12 24.54
N ARG A 1181 22.98 -49.24 24.38
CA ARG A 1181 23.29 -48.24 25.41
C ARG A 1181 23.84 -46.98 24.79
#